data_AF-A0AAW6Q6U1-F1
#
_entry.id   AF-A0AAW6Q6U1-F1
#
_cell.length_a   1.000
_cell.length_b   1.000
_cell.length_c   1.000
_cell.angle_alpha   90.00
_cell.angle_beta   90.00
_cell.angle_gamma   90.00
#
_symmetry.space_group_name_H-M   'P 1'
#
loop_
_entity.id
_entity.type
_entity.pdbx_description
1 polymer ?
#
loop_
_entity_poly.entity_id
_entity_poly.type
_entity_poly.pdbx_seq_one_letter_code
_entity_poly.pdbx_strand_id
1 'polypeptide(L)'
;MQFNLSKTYTEARRAITAQYRLDEKTAVDALQSTLTFTDEQEQRIHDNGLRLIQKIRKAKKNQYGADALMQEFSLGEAEGIALMCLAEALLRIPDKKTRDELIYDKLQQGNWKEHLGQSSSFFINAAAYGLLFGQKIFQLNEQQLSNGLTRLFTRLSVPVMRNAVIRAMRMLGKQFVTGLNIEQALAKIKPRFDQGYSFSFDMLGEAAMTKTDAERYFNDYLAAIETVGKNAAGQDIYRANSISVKLSAIHPRYSRAQYDRVMNELYPKVKQMFLLAQKYQISVNIDAEEASRLEISLDILERLLDEPELKGYKGIGYVVQAYSKRCPFVLDYLINLAREKQGYLMIRLVKGAYWDSEIKWAQTDGLDGFPLYTRKNHTDISYLACAKKLLAAQDVVYPQFATHNVQSLCTIYELGQNKNYEFQCLHGMGETLYDNIVGKANFDRQVRVYAPIGTHETLLAYLVRRLLENGANSSFVHQLVNENIPAEQLITPPWKRYSDSQGMPNKAVPNAPDLFSDRQNSKGIDLVNELSLARLEQDLNRPSVEPGVSLVALDENVDLPFNPVFNPANQNQQIGEAAFCAIDKTAAIFHAANNRQWNEKSAGEKSEVLNKAADLYEQNYGLLMKLAVLEAGKTLPNAISELREAVDFLRYYAQQLRFLAEHDKLAEPRGKILCISPWNFPLAIFTGQIAAALAAGNSVIAKPAEQTSLIAHAAVKLLHQAGVPMTTLQLVLGAGDLGAELVKQPFDGVVFTGSTDVAKFINQQLAAADNDPILIAETGGLNVLTVDSSALPEQVVTDVLSSAFDSAGQRCSALRILLLQEDIADKFYTMITEAMQELRPGNPSLLSTDIGPVIDREAKQRLEAHKAKMRKIALHYAELETPQQGTFVSPAICLLDNVDAIEQEVFGPILHVVRYRKEDLGRLLEKINAKGYALTGGCHSRIHKQIDFVEQHLNCGNFYINRNIVGAVVGVQPFGGHGLSGTGPKAGGEFYLQRLTRTDGYYSRFGDDVSLRNQKPLLPGITGEKNTLSYLPCEVAILNGDLAQSQSAVKKLIENGFSVLVEPSHPLAKQTNDKIRVSTELGKCQKGIYFTPLEKKRRQWLAEHSQSIFKCYNWQNSQDLTLLYDEFSRSENTTAAGGNASLMAIQEQ
;
A
#
# COMPACT_ATOMS: atom_id res chain seq x y z
N MET A 1 -23.36 -24.14 -6.73
CA MET A 1 -23.21 -22.70 -6.41
C MET A 1 -22.42 -22.06 -7.53
N GLN A 2 -22.85 -20.91 -8.05
CA GLN A 2 -22.22 -20.26 -9.20
C GLN A 2 -21.79 -18.83 -8.87
N PHE A 3 -20.50 -18.54 -9.07
CA PHE A 3 -19.94 -17.20 -9.17
C PHE A 3 -20.28 -16.62 -10.53
N ASN A 4 -20.55 -15.32 -10.57
CA ASN A 4 -20.75 -14.53 -11.79
C ASN A 4 -20.00 -13.21 -11.61
N LEU A 5 -18.87 -13.06 -12.29
CA LEU A 5 -17.89 -11.99 -12.07
C LEU A 5 -17.61 -11.18 -13.32
N SER A 6 -17.59 -11.86 -14.46
CA SER A 6 -17.14 -11.32 -15.73
C SER A 6 -18.29 -10.77 -16.56
N LYS A 7 -17.97 -9.80 -17.41
CA LYS A 7 -18.87 -9.34 -18.46
C LYS A 7 -18.51 -9.92 -19.79
N THR A 8 -19.52 -10.01 -20.65
CA THR A 8 -19.31 -10.32 -22.06
C THR A 8 -19.01 -9.02 -22.81
N TYR A 9 -17.78 -8.88 -23.29
CA TYR A 9 -17.36 -7.79 -24.17
C TYR A 9 -17.45 -8.18 -25.64
N THR A 10 -17.67 -7.17 -26.50
CA THR A 10 -17.55 -7.31 -27.96
C THR A 10 -16.13 -7.73 -28.35
N GLU A 11 -15.95 -8.27 -29.56
CA GLU A 11 -14.63 -8.70 -30.03
C GLU A 11 -13.60 -7.56 -30.00
N ALA A 12 -14.00 -6.35 -30.41
CA ALA A 12 -13.15 -5.17 -30.37
C ALA A 12 -12.72 -4.78 -28.94
N ARG A 13 -13.65 -4.85 -27.98
CA ARG A 13 -13.35 -4.61 -26.56
C ARG A 13 -12.44 -5.70 -25.97
N ARG A 14 -12.70 -6.97 -26.28
CA ARG A 14 -11.84 -8.09 -25.89
C ARG A 14 -10.41 -7.94 -26.42
N ALA A 15 -10.25 -7.39 -27.63
CA ALA A 15 -8.93 -7.10 -28.19
C ALA A 15 -8.15 -6.08 -27.34
N ILE A 16 -8.81 -5.06 -26.78
CA ILE A 16 -8.15 -4.12 -25.84
C ILE A 16 -7.75 -4.85 -24.55
N THR A 17 -8.68 -5.60 -23.96
CA THR A 17 -8.46 -6.32 -22.69
C THR A 17 -7.33 -7.36 -22.79
N ALA A 18 -7.18 -8.01 -23.96
CA ALA A 18 -6.10 -8.96 -24.22
C ALA A 18 -4.70 -8.31 -24.22
N GLN A 19 -4.62 -7.00 -24.49
CA GLN A 19 -3.37 -6.25 -24.57
C GLN A 19 -3.04 -5.48 -23.29
N TYR A 20 -3.80 -5.72 -22.21
CA TYR A 20 -3.62 -5.03 -20.93
C TYR A 20 -2.18 -5.07 -20.44
N ARG A 21 -1.53 -6.24 -20.49
CA ARG A 21 -0.13 -6.45 -20.12
C ARG A 21 0.67 -7.09 -21.26
N LEU A 22 0.49 -6.60 -22.48
CA LEU A 22 1.29 -7.05 -23.64
C LEU A 22 2.79 -7.02 -23.30
N ASP A 23 3.54 -7.99 -23.81
CA ASP A 23 5.00 -7.98 -23.72
C ASP A 23 5.57 -6.67 -24.26
N GLU A 24 6.45 -6.03 -23.49
CA GLU A 24 6.91 -4.68 -23.78
C GLU A 24 7.71 -4.61 -25.09
N LYS A 25 8.58 -5.59 -25.33
CA LYS A 25 9.35 -5.65 -26.57
C LYS A 25 8.42 -5.79 -27.77
N THR A 26 7.51 -6.76 -27.71
CA THR A 26 6.51 -6.98 -28.76
C THR A 26 5.72 -5.71 -29.08
N ALA A 27 5.28 -4.99 -28.05
CA ALA A 27 4.55 -3.73 -28.20
C ALA A 27 5.40 -2.65 -28.89
N VAL A 28 6.65 -2.46 -28.44
CA VAL A 28 7.53 -1.39 -28.95
C VAL A 28 8.00 -1.69 -30.37
N ASP A 29 8.39 -2.93 -30.68
CA ASP A 29 8.83 -3.34 -32.02
C ASP A 29 7.72 -3.06 -33.06
N ALA A 30 6.47 -3.40 -32.72
CA ALA A 30 5.32 -3.13 -33.58
C ALA A 30 5.12 -1.63 -33.82
N LEU A 31 5.20 -0.79 -32.77
CA LEU A 31 4.99 0.65 -32.89
C LEU A 31 6.14 1.35 -33.60
N GLN A 32 7.40 0.99 -33.29
CA GLN A 32 8.59 1.54 -33.91
C GLN A 32 8.59 1.32 -35.43
N SER A 33 8.13 0.15 -35.89
CA SER A 33 8.03 -0.16 -37.32
C SER A 33 7.12 0.80 -38.11
N THR A 34 6.19 1.48 -37.42
CA THR A 34 5.27 2.44 -38.04
C THR A 34 5.87 3.85 -38.21
N LEU A 35 7.01 4.12 -37.57
CA LEU A 35 7.68 5.43 -37.54
C LEU A 35 8.76 5.53 -38.61
N THR A 36 8.34 5.46 -39.87
CA THR A 36 9.19 5.69 -41.04
C THR A 36 9.12 7.14 -41.50
N PHE A 37 10.29 7.74 -41.76
CA PHE A 37 10.48 9.11 -42.22
C PHE A 37 11.52 9.12 -43.33
N THR A 38 11.38 10.00 -44.32
CA THR A 38 12.46 10.24 -45.31
C THR A 38 13.55 11.10 -44.70
N ASP A 39 14.76 11.08 -45.27
CA ASP A 39 15.88 11.91 -44.81
C ASP A 39 15.52 13.40 -44.79
N GLU A 40 14.71 13.87 -45.75
CA GLU A 40 14.26 15.27 -45.77
C GLU A 40 13.27 15.59 -44.65
N GLN A 41 12.37 14.65 -44.32
CA GLN A 41 11.46 14.79 -43.18
C GLN A 41 12.24 14.83 -41.87
N GLU A 42 13.19 13.91 -41.68
CA GLU A 42 14.04 13.90 -40.50
C GLU A 42 14.83 15.20 -40.36
N GLN A 43 15.41 15.70 -41.46
CA GLN A 43 16.14 16.95 -41.47
C GLN A 43 15.24 18.14 -41.10
N ARG A 44 14.01 18.22 -41.63
CA ARG A 44 13.04 19.28 -41.26
C ARG A 44 12.63 19.20 -39.79
N ILE A 45 12.42 18.00 -39.25
CA ILE A 45 12.09 17.79 -37.83
C ILE A 45 13.26 18.28 -36.97
N HIS A 46 14.48 17.87 -37.33
CA HIS A 46 15.71 18.27 -36.66
C HIS A 46 15.89 19.80 -36.66
N ASP A 47 15.84 20.44 -37.83
CA ASP A 47 16.09 21.87 -37.97
C ASP A 47 15.03 22.72 -37.26
N ASN A 48 13.77 22.30 -37.31
CA ASN A 48 12.70 22.93 -36.55
C ASN A 48 12.91 22.78 -35.04
N GLY A 49 13.33 21.60 -34.59
CA GLY A 49 13.63 21.35 -33.17
C GLY A 49 14.78 22.22 -32.66
N LEU A 50 15.88 22.24 -33.40
CA LEU A 50 17.06 23.04 -33.06
C LEU A 50 16.71 24.53 -33.00
N ARG A 51 15.98 25.03 -34.01
CA ARG A 51 15.49 26.42 -34.07
C ARG A 51 14.61 26.76 -32.87
N LEU A 52 13.70 25.88 -32.48
CA LEU A 52 12.82 26.10 -31.31
C LEU A 52 13.61 26.12 -30.01
N ILE A 53 14.50 25.14 -29.77
CA ILE A 53 15.31 25.09 -28.55
C ILE A 53 16.19 26.34 -28.42
N GLN A 54 16.83 26.76 -29.52
CA GLN A 54 17.66 27.96 -29.53
C GLN A 54 16.84 29.23 -29.22
N LYS A 55 15.64 29.37 -29.82
CA LYS A 55 14.73 30.48 -29.49
C LYS A 55 14.32 30.47 -28.01
N ILE A 56 13.97 29.30 -27.46
CA ILE A 56 13.55 29.17 -26.05
C ILE A 56 14.69 29.48 -25.09
N ARG A 57 15.89 28.91 -25.32
CA ARG A 57 17.09 29.19 -24.50
C ARG A 57 17.46 30.68 -24.54
N LYS A 58 17.36 31.33 -25.71
CA LYS A 58 17.59 32.78 -25.85
C LYS A 58 16.55 33.62 -25.10
N ALA A 59 15.27 33.24 -25.14
CA ALA A 59 14.20 33.94 -24.42
C ALA A 59 14.32 33.79 -22.90
N LYS A 60 14.73 32.62 -22.41
CA LYS A 60 14.88 32.33 -20.97
C LYS A 60 16.06 33.02 -20.30
N LYS A 61 17.11 33.42 -21.04
CA LYS A 61 18.19 34.28 -20.50
C LYS A 61 17.71 35.61 -19.89
N ASN A 62 16.46 36.01 -20.15
CA ASN A 62 15.88 37.29 -19.72
C ASN A 62 14.72 37.17 -18.70
N GLN A 63 14.39 35.97 -18.16
CA GLN A 63 13.30 35.79 -17.19
C GLN A 63 13.80 35.29 -15.83
N TYR A 64 13.47 36.05 -14.77
CA TYR A 64 13.71 35.71 -13.36
C TYR A 64 12.39 35.25 -12.71
N GLY A 65 12.33 34.05 -12.11
CA GLY A 65 11.09 33.49 -11.53
C GLY A 65 11.19 32.04 -11.02
N ALA A 66 10.05 31.33 -10.88
CA ALA A 66 9.99 29.95 -10.37
C ALA A 66 10.77 28.93 -11.20
N ASP A 67 10.92 29.17 -12.51
CA ASP A 67 11.79 28.37 -13.37
C ASP A 67 13.26 28.40 -12.91
N ALA A 68 13.74 29.53 -12.39
CA ALA A 68 15.08 29.63 -11.82
C ALA A 68 15.18 28.91 -10.46
N LEU A 69 14.10 28.94 -9.66
CA LEU A 69 14.01 28.20 -8.40
C LEU A 69 14.06 26.67 -8.64
N MET A 70 13.36 26.15 -9.65
CA MET A 70 13.40 24.72 -10.00
C MET A 70 14.70 24.27 -10.67
N GLN A 71 15.39 25.19 -11.33
CA GLN A 71 16.70 24.95 -11.92
C GLN A 71 17.81 24.95 -10.86
N GLU A 72 17.65 25.73 -9.80
CA GLU A 72 18.63 25.86 -8.70
C GLU A 72 18.41 24.82 -7.60
N PHE A 73 17.17 24.36 -7.42
CA PHE A 73 16.79 23.25 -6.55
C PHE A 73 16.21 22.12 -7.41
N SER A 74 17.07 21.29 -7.99
CA SER A 74 16.66 20.11 -8.77
C SER A 74 15.66 19.29 -7.95
N LEU A 75 14.44 19.09 -8.46
CA LEU A 75 13.35 18.42 -7.72
C LEU A 75 13.58 16.92 -7.48
N GLY A 76 14.62 16.34 -8.09
CA GLY A 76 15.11 14.98 -7.81
C GLY A 76 16.07 14.89 -6.63
N GLU A 77 16.51 16.02 -6.06
CA GLU A 77 17.41 16.08 -4.91
C GLU A 77 16.62 16.26 -3.60
N ALA A 78 17.22 15.90 -2.47
CA ALA A 78 16.57 15.92 -1.16
C ALA A 78 16.04 17.32 -0.80
N GLU A 79 16.75 18.36 -1.23
CA GLU A 79 16.43 19.78 -1.06
C GLU A 79 15.16 20.18 -1.81
N GLY A 80 15.01 19.75 -3.06
CA GLY A 80 13.83 20.02 -3.88
C GLY A 80 12.57 19.36 -3.32
N ILE A 81 12.69 18.11 -2.87
CA ILE A 81 11.61 17.37 -2.19
C ILE A 81 11.25 18.05 -0.85
N ALA A 82 12.25 18.48 -0.08
CA ALA A 82 12.04 19.15 1.19
C ALA A 82 11.30 20.50 1.02
N LEU A 83 11.70 21.32 0.03
CA LEU A 83 11.05 22.58 -0.30
C LEU A 83 9.58 22.36 -0.71
N MET A 84 9.31 21.28 -1.45
CA MET A 84 7.96 20.93 -1.90
C MET A 84 7.06 20.45 -0.77
N CYS A 85 7.57 19.56 0.09
CA CYS A 85 6.85 19.15 1.30
C CYS A 85 6.55 20.35 2.21
N LEU A 86 7.49 21.29 2.32
CA LEU A 86 7.33 22.51 3.10
C LEU A 86 6.27 23.44 2.50
N ALA A 87 6.27 23.61 1.18
CA ALA A 87 5.28 24.37 0.42
C ALA A 87 3.86 23.83 0.61
N GLU A 88 3.72 22.52 0.46
CA GLU A 88 2.45 21.83 0.51
C GLU A 88 1.84 21.86 1.92
N ALA A 89 2.62 21.50 2.93
CA ALA A 89 2.09 21.30 4.26
C ALA A 89 2.00 22.62 5.08
N LEU A 90 2.77 23.68 4.77
CA LEU A 90 2.61 24.96 5.47
C LEU A 90 1.30 25.70 5.22
N LEU A 91 0.68 25.45 4.07
CA LEU A 91 -0.61 26.05 3.70
C LEU A 91 -1.80 25.21 4.16
N ARG A 92 -1.61 23.90 4.41
CA ARG A 92 -2.66 22.96 4.80
C ARG A 92 -2.74 22.72 6.30
N ILE A 93 -1.60 22.70 7.00
CA ILE A 93 -1.58 22.46 8.45
C ILE A 93 -2.27 23.65 9.14
N PRO A 94 -3.42 23.43 9.81
CA PRO A 94 -4.17 24.51 10.45
C PRO A 94 -3.42 25.07 11.66
N ASP A 95 -2.76 24.21 12.44
CA ASP A 95 -2.11 24.59 13.69
C ASP A 95 -0.69 25.16 13.47
N LYS A 96 -0.28 26.06 14.35
CA LYS A 96 1.00 26.77 14.22
C LYS A 96 2.20 25.91 14.62
N LYS A 97 2.02 25.02 15.61
CA LYS A 97 3.12 24.25 16.22
C LYS A 97 3.64 23.20 15.24
N THR A 98 2.74 22.46 14.61
CA THR A 98 3.04 21.44 13.61
C THR A 98 3.65 22.05 12.35
N ARG A 99 3.23 23.26 11.95
CA ARG A 99 3.89 24.02 10.87
C ARG A 99 5.34 24.37 11.20
N ASP A 100 5.57 24.89 12.40
CA ASP A 100 6.92 25.28 12.84
C ASP A 100 7.84 24.04 12.96
N GLU A 101 7.32 22.89 13.40
CA GLU A 101 8.04 21.62 13.45
C GLU A 101 8.34 21.04 12.06
N LEU A 102 7.39 21.08 11.13
CA LEU A 102 7.64 20.68 9.74
C LEU A 102 8.75 21.55 9.13
N ILE A 103 8.71 22.87 9.35
CA ILE A 103 9.77 23.77 8.89
C ILE A 103 11.10 23.29 9.44
N TYR A 104 11.17 23.06 10.74
CA TYR A 104 12.39 22.60 11.39
C TYR A 104 12.89 21.26 10.83
N ASP A 105 12.01 20.25 10.72
CA ASP A 105 12.32 18.90 10.24
C ASP A 105 12.87 18.92 8.81
N LYS A 106 12.23 19.67 7.90
CA LYS A 106 12.64 19.74 6.49
C LYS A 106 13.90 20.57 6.27
N LEU A 107 14.14 21.60 7.07
CA LEU A 107 15.38 22.37 7.02
C LEU A 107 16.60 21.54 7.44
N GLN A 108 16.43 20.46 8.22
CA GLN A 108 17.53 19.57 8.61
C GLN A 108 17.93 18.56 7.53
N GLN A 109 17.09 18.33 6.52
CA GLN A 109 17.26 17.24 5.55
C GLN A 109 18.14 17.57 4.33
N GLY A 110 18.57 18.84 4.16
CA GLY A 110 19.33 19.30 2.99
C GLY A 110 20.77 19.74 3.30
N ASN A 111 21.68 19.57 2.33
CA ASN A 111 23.05 20.08 2.35
C ASN A 111 23.12 21.47 1.71
N TRP A 112 22.38 22.42 2.30
CA TRP A 112 22.15 23.79 1.79
C TRP A 112 23.41 24.63 1.50
N LYS A 113 24.59 24.14 1.91
CA LYS A 113 25.89 24.79 1.75
C LYS A 113 26.42 24.72 0.32
N GLU A 114 25.97 23.76 -0.50
CA GLU A 114 26.44 23.59 -1.89
C GLU A 114 25.81 24.58 -2.90
N HIS A 115 24.63 25.13 -2.60
CA HIS A 115 23.93 26.09 -3.47
C HIS A 115 24.38 27.56 -3.28
N LEU A 116 25.55 27.78 -2.65
CA LEU A 116 26.07 29.10 -2.35
C LEU A 116 26.76 29.77 -3.55
N GLY A 117 26.30 30.98 -3.91
CA GLY A 117 27.03 31.88 -4.81
C GLY A 117 26.90 31.57 -6.31
N GLN A 118 25.95 30.71 -6.70
CA GLN A 118 25.75 30.32 -8.10
C GLN A 118 24.68 31.14 -8.85
N SER A 119 23.85 31.94 -8.17
CA SER A 119 22.86 32.82 -8.83
C SER A 119 23.03 34.31 -8.50
N SER A 120 22.73 35.15 -9.48
CA SER A 120 22.79 36.63 -9.41
C SER A 120 21.55 37.26 -8.76
N SER A 121 20.58 36.46 -8.30
CA SER A 121 19.31 36.92 -7.73
C SER A 121 19.42 37.25 -6.24
N PHE A 122 19.07 38.47 -5.84
CA PHE A 122 19.07 38.93 -4.45
C PHE A 122 18.14 38.11 -3.54
N PHE A 123 17.02 37.60 -4.05
CA PHE A 123 16.03 36.84 -3.28
C PHE A 123 16.46 35.41 -2.99
N ILE A 124 17.13 34.78 -3.94
CA ILE A 124 17.67 33.42 -3.79
C ILE A 124 18.87 33.45 -2.85
N ASN A 125 19.74 34.46 -3.02
CA ASN A 125 20.80 34.73 -2.07
C ASN A 125 20.22 35.02 -0.68
N ALA A 126 19.12 35.77 -0.53
CA ALA A 126 18.49 36.02 0.78
C ALA A 126 17.88 34.74 1.41
N ALA A 127 17.31 33.83 0.63
CA ALA A 127 16.81 32.54 1.10
C ALA A 127 17.97 31.62 1.52
N ALA A 128 19.03 31.53 0.71
CA ALA A 128 20.27 30.82 1.03
C ALA A 128 20.97 31.42 2.26
N TYR A 129 21.03 32.75 2.40
CA TYR A 129 21.57 33.44 3.57
C TYR A 129 20.72 33.18 4.83
N GLY A 130 19.39 33.12 4.73
CA GLY A 130 18.51 32.75 5.84
C GLY A 130 18.69 31.29 6.28
N LEU A 131 18.89 30.38 5.32
CA LEU A 131 19.21 28.97 5.52
C LEU A 131 20.60 28.75 6.15
N LEU A 132 21.61 29.49 5.70
CA LEU A 132 22.98 29.47 6.23
C LEU A 132 23.13 30.13 7.58
N PHE A 133 22.33 31.14 7.89
CA PHE A 133 22.24 31.67 9.25
C PHE A 133 21.69 30.60 10.20
N GLY A 134 20.76 29.76 9.74
CA GLY A 134 20.32 28.56 10.46
C GLY A 134 21.44 27.52 10.64
N GLN A 135 22.19 27.21 9.60
CA GLN A 135 23.25 26.19 9.65
C GLN A 135 24.49 26.61 10.46
N LYS A 136 24.95 27.87 10.36
CA LYS A 136 26.15 28.36 11.06
C LYS A 136 25.98 28.55 12.57
N ILE A 137 24.75 28.77 13.05
CA ILE A 137 24.45 28.87 14.49
C ILE A 137 24.51 27.49 15.18
N PHE A 138 24.36 26.41 14.40
CA PHE A 138 24.21 25.05 14.91
C PHE A 138 25.48 24.18 14.86
N GLN A 139 26.61 24.68 14.36
CA GLN A 139 27.91 23.98 14.45
C GLN A 139 28.61 24.13 15.83
N LEU A 140 27.92 24.63 16.85
CA LEU A 140 28.43 24.70 18.22
C LEU A 140 28.01 23.43 18.97
N ASN A 141 28.98 22.71 19.54
CA ASN A 141 28.77 21.45 20.27
C ASN A 141 27.84 21.63 21.49
N GLU A 142 27.00 20.61 21.76
CA GLU A 142 26.06 20.57 22.90
C GLU A 142 26.72 20.82 24.27
N GLN A 143 28.02 20.54 24.43
CA GLN A 143 28.75 20.78 25.69
C GLN A 143 29.17 22.25 25.93
N GLN A 144 29.11 23.13 24.92
CA GLN A 144 29.41 24.57 25.08
C GLN A 144 28.16 25.47 25.09
N LEU A 145 26.95 24.88 24.96
CA LEU A 145 25.69 25.59 24.75
C LEU A 145 24.79 25.62 26.00
N SER A 146 25.32 26.11 27.12
CA SER A 146 24.46 26.52 28.24
C SER A 146 23.97 27.96 28.02
N ASN A 147 22.64 28.12 27.92
CA ASN A 147 21.81 29.29 28.24
C ASN A 147 21.03 29.94 27.08
N GLY A 148 19.69 29.97 27.24
CA GLY A 148 18.72 31.03 26.91
C GLY A 148 18.66 31.63 25.49
N LEU A 149 19.79 32.05 24.93
CA LEU A 149 19.92 32.83 23.70
C LEU A 149 19.53 32.04 22.44
N THR A 150 19.89 30.77 22.32
CA THR A 150 19.53 29.95 21.15
C THR A 150 18.03 29.68 21.07
N ARG A 151 17.37 29.46 22.23
CA ARG A 151 15.90 29.32 22.32
C ARG A 151 15.18 30.64 22.03
N LEU A 152 15.75 31.78 22.43
CA LEU A 152 15.18 33.10 22.14
C LEU A 152 15.35 33.46 20.66
N PHE A 153 16.51 33.15 20.07
CA PHE A 153 16.85 33.49 18.69
C PHE A 153 16.12 32.59 17.67
N THR A 154 16.00 31.28 17.94
CA THR A 154 15.11 30.39 17.14
C THR A 154 13.64 30.79 17.28
N ARG A 155 13.18 31.27 18.44
CA ARG A 155 11.84 31.85 18.60
C ARG A 155 11.60 33.11 17.77
N LEU A 156 12.65 33.89 17.49
CA LEU A 156 12.57 35.16 16.76
C LEU A 156 12.75 34.97 15.24
N SER A 157 13.60 34.03 14.79
CA SER A 157 13.88 33.80 13.37
C SER A 157 12.84 32.93 12.66
N VAL A 158 12.26 31.93 13.35
CA VAL A 158 11.25 31.02 12.77
C VAL A 158 9.99 31.76 12.30
N PRO A 159 9.41 32.73 13.06
CA PRO A 159 8.26 33.49 12.57
C PRO A 159 8.55 34.32 11.32
N VAL A 160 9.76 34.86 11.20
CA VAL A 160 10.19 35.65 10.02
C VAL A 160 10.38 34.74 8.81
N MET A 161 11.08 33.60 8.98
CA MET A 161 11.23 32.60 7.93
C MET A 161 9.88 32.03 7.48
N ARG A 162 8.99 31.68 8.42
CA ARG A 162 7.63 31.23 8.11
C ARG A 162 6.87 32.26 7.28
N ASN A 163 6.91 33.53 7.67
CA ASN A 163 6.23 34.58 6.91
C ASN A 163 6.84 34.78 5.51
N ALA A 164 8.17 34.67 5.38
CA ALA A 164 8.86 34.73 4.10
C ALA A 164 8.46 33.55 3.20
N VAL A 165 8.47 32.32 3.72
CA VAL A 165 8.08 31.11 3.01
C VAL A 165 6.60 31.16 2.61
N ILE A 166 5.68 31.50 3.53
CA ILE A 166 4.24 31.62 3.20
C ILE A 166 4.02 32.65 2.09
N ARG A 167 4.75 33.78 2.12
CA ARG A 167 4.65 34.81 1.10
C ARG A 167 5.20 34.34 -0.25
N ALA A 168 6.33 33.64 -0.25
CA ALA A 168 6.89 32.99 -1.45
C ALA A 168 5.93 31.94 -2.03
N MET A 169 5.30 31.13 -1.17
CA MET A 169 4.33 30.11 -1.59
C MET A 169 3.04 30.68 -2.14
N ARG A 170 2.52 31.78 -1.57
CA ARG A 170 1.39 32.51 -2.15
C ARG A 170 1.75 33.13 -3.52
N MET A 171 3.02 33.49 -3.74
CA MET A 171 3.49 33.94 -5.04
C MET A 171 3.61 32.79 -6.04
N LEU A 172 4.13 31.64 -5.62
CA LEU A 172 4.20 30.41 -6.45
C LEU A 172 2.80 29.89 -6.79
N GLY A 173 1.86 29.86 -5.84
CA GLY A 173 0.47 29.47 -6.08
C GLY A 173 -0.20 30.28 -7.19
N LYS A 174 0.10 31.58 -7.31
CA LYS A 174 -0.40 32.44 -8.41
C LYS A 174 0.10 32.04 -9.80
N GLN A 175 1.17 31.27 -9.89
CA GLN A 175 1.73 30.76 -11.16
C GLN A 175 1.14 29.40 -11.55
N PHE A 176 0.72 28.57 -10.60
CA PHE A 176 0.17 27.23 -10.88
C PHE A 176 -1.36 27.18 -11.03
N VAL A 177 -2.10 28.15 -10.48
CA VAL A 177 -3.53 28.33 -10.80
C VAL A 177 -3.77 29.53 -11.69
N THR A 178 -4.67 29.34 -12.65
CA THR A 178 -5.15 30.42 -13.50
C THR A 178 -6.10 31.33 -12.71
N GLY A 179 -6.90 30.82 -11.79
CA GLY A 179 -7.75 31.61 -10.90
C GLY A 179 -8.27 30.79 -9.73
N LEU A 180 -8.82 31.46 -8.71
CA LEU A 180 -9.47 30.77 -7.59
C LEU A 180 -10.86 30.24 -7.98
N ASN A 181 -11.49 30.87 -8.97
CA ASN A 181 -12.76 30.48 -9.57
C ASN A 181 -12.72 30.73 -11.08
N ILE A 182 -13.78 30.28 -11.77
CA ILE A 182 -13.86 30.32 -13.23
C ILE A 182 -13.91 31.74 -13.78
N GLU A 183 -14.56 32.68 -13.09
CA GLU A 183 -14.66 34.08 -13.50
C GLU A 183 -13.29 34.78 -13.47
N GLN A 184 -12.53 34.58 -12.39
CA GLN A 184 -11.17 35.10 -12.28
C GLN A 184 -10.25 34.49 -13.33
N ALA A 185 -10.38 33.18 -13.59
CA ALA A 185 -9.59 32.50 -14.60
C ALA A 185 -9.85 33.09 -16.01
N LEU A 186 -11.13 33.25 -16.38
CA LEU A 186 -11.54 33.87 -17.65
C LEU A 186 -10.99 35.29 -17.82
N ALA A 187 -11.01 36.11 -16.77
CA ALA A 187 -10.43 37.45 -16.80
C ALA A 187 -8.90 37.43 -17.01
N LYS A 188 -8.19 36.52 -16.33
CA LYS A 188 -6.72 36.40 -16.40
C LYS A 188 -6.24 35.90 -17.77
N ILE A 189 -6.98 35.02 -18.44
CA ILE A 189 -6.55 34.43 -19.71
C ILE A 189 -6.77 35.36 -20.92
N LYS A 190 -7.59 36.41 -20.80
CA LYS A 190 -7.99 37.25 -21.92
C LYS A 190 -6.81 37.72 -22.81
N PRO A 191 -5.68 38.21 -22.27
CA PRO A 191 -4.56 38.67 -23.11
C PRO A 191 -3.96 37.56 -23.97
N ARG A 192 -3.90 36.33 -23.46
CA ARG A 192 -3.39 35.16 -24.20
C ARG A 192 -4.44 34.63 -25.18
N PHE A 193 -5.71 34.65 -24.79
CA PHE A 193 -6.81 34.31 -25.67
C PHE A 193 -6.83 35.21 -26.92
N ASP A 194 -6.66 36.52 -26.74
CA ASP A 194 -6.57 37.50 -27.83
C ASP A 194 -5.33 37.26 -28.75
N GLN A 195 -4.29 36.56 -28.27
CA GLN A 195 -3.12 36.16 -29.07
C GLN A 195 -3.36 34.89 -29.91
N GLY A 196 -4.50 34.23 -29.75
CA GLY A 196 -4.86 33.01 -30.49
C GLY A 196 -4.80 31.72 -29.66
N TYR A 197 -4.56 31.80 -28.35
CA TYR A 197 -4.71 30.64 -27.47
C TYR A 197 -6.17 30.31 -27.19
N SER A 198 -6.43 29.05 -26.87
CA SER A 198 -7.67 28.58 -26.24
C SER A 198 -7.34 27.94 -24.89
N PHE A 199 -8.34 27.70 -24.04
CA PHE A 199 -8.12 27.16 -22.70
C PHE A 199 -9.04 25.97 -22.42
N SER A 200 -8.54 24.97 -21.69
CA SER A 200 -9.34 23.90 -21.10
C SER A 200 -9.24 23.98 -19.59
N PHE A 201 -10.33 24.26 -18.91
CA PHE A 201 -10.31 24.47 -17.47
C PHE A 201 -10.38 23.15 -16.69
N ASP A 202 -9.46 22.98 -15.74
CA ASP A 202 -9.38 21.86 -14.81
C ASP A 202 -9.77 22.35 -13.43
N MET A 203 -10.94 21.93 -12.94
CA MET A 203 -11.49 22.37 -11.65
C MET A 203 -10.80 21.72 -10.43
N LEU A 204 -9.69 21.00 -10.64
CA LEU A 204 -8.87 20.35 -9.61
C LEU A 204 -9.60 19.33 -8.72
N GLY A 205 -10.86 19.01 -9.01
CA GLY A 205 -11.57 17.91 -8.37
C GLY A 205 -11.03 16.57 -8.84
N GLU A 206 -10.65 15.72 -7.89
CA GLU A 206 -10.29 14.31 -8.11
C GLU A 206 -10.62 13.49 -6.85
N ALA A 207 -10.78 12.18 -7.03
CA ALA A 207 -10.89 11.20 -5.94
C ALA A 207 -11.87 11.60 -4.82
N ALA A 208 -13.15 11.79 -5.15
CA ALA A 208 -14.17 12.02 -4.15
C ALA A 208 -14.16 10.86 -3.13
N MET A 209 -14.07 11.17 -1.84
CA MET A 209 -14.10 10.15 -0.79
C MET A 209 -15.53 9.87 -0.33
N THR A 210 -16.40 10.88 -0.45
CA THR A 210 -17.77 10.84 0.04
C THR A 210 -18.77 11.24 -1.05
N LYS A 211 -20.05 10.89 -0.84
CA LYS A 211 -21.14 11.41 -1.68
C LYS A 211 -21.19 12.94 -1.68
N THR A 212 -20.95 13.57 -0.53
CA THR A 212 -20.92 15.03 -0.38
C THR A 212 -19.83 15.66 -1.24
N ASP A 213 -18.62 15.08 -1.25
CA ASP A 213 -17.55 15.52 -2.14
C ASP A 213 -17.97 15.40 -3.61
N ALA A 214 -18.52 14.24 -3.99
CA ALA A 214 -18.95 13.97 -5.35
C ALA A 214 -20.07 14.90 -5.85
N GLU A 215 -20.98 15.32 -4.97
CA GLU A 215 -22.03 16.29 -5.27
C GLU A 215 -21.48 17.71 -5.38
N ARG A 216 -20.56 18.10 -4.50
CA ARG A 216 -19.86 19.40 -4.57
C ARG A 216 -19.14 19.55 -5.90
N TYR A 217 -18.27 18.61 -6.25
CA TYR A 217 -17.52 18.66 -7.51
C TYR A 217 -18.43 18.63 -8.74
N PHE A 218 -19.51 17.87 -8.70
CA PHE A 218 -20.49 17.84 -9.79
C PHE A 218 -21.13 19.22 -10.02
N ASN A 219 -21.54 19.90 -8.95
CA ASN A 219 -22.10 21.25 -9.02
C ASN A 219 -21.07 22.27 -9.51
N ASP A 220 -19.82 22.16 -9.05
CA ASP A 220 -18.72 23.02 -9.51
C ASP A 220 -18.49 22.86 -11.03
N TYR A 221 -18.54 21.63 -11.55
CA TYR A 221 -18.46 21.39 -12.99
C TYR A 221 -19.65 21.97 -13.75
N LEU A 222 -20.89 21.79 -13.28
CA LEU A 222 -22.06 22.36 -13.95
C LEU A 222 -21.98 23.90 -14.03
N ALA A 223 -21.61 24.55 -12.92
CA ALA A 223 -21.42 26.00 -12.87
C ALA A 223 -20.31 26.46 -13.81
N ALA A 224 -19.18 25.74 -13.84
CA ALA A 224 -18.09 26.06 -14.74
C ALA A 224 -18.49 25.89 -16.22
N ILE A 225 -19.17 24.80 -16.59
CA ILE A 225 -19.63 24.55 -17.97
C ILE A 225 -20.57 25.67 -18.40
N GLU A 226 -21.48 26.10 -17.54
CA GLU A 226 -22.38 27.20 -17.83
C GLU A 226 -21.65 28.54 -18.02
N THR A 227 -20.71 28.89 -17.15
CA THR A 227 -19.97 30.15 -17.23
C THR A 227 -19.05 30.19 -18.47
N VAL A 228 -18.34 29.09 -18.76
CA VAL A 228 -17.51 28.96 -19.97
C VAL A 228 -18.38 28.99 -21.23
N GLY A 229 -19.53 28.31 -21.20
CA GLY A 229 -20.48 28.27 -22.30
C GLY A 229 -21.03 29.64 -22.66
N LYS A 230 -21.38 30.46 -21.66
CA LYS A 230 -21.80 31.86 -21.88
C LYS A 230 -20.68 32.71 -22.48
N ASN A 231 -19.43 32.49 -22.08
CA ASN A 231 -18.27 33.20 -22.63
C ASN A 231 -17.95 32.80 -24.09
N ALA A 232 -18.27 31.56 -24.47
CA ALA A 232 -18.01 31.00 -25.80
C ALA A 232 -19.07 31.40 -26.86
N ALA A 233 -20.06 32.21 -26.52
CA ALA A 233 -21.15 32.59 -27.43
C ALA A 233 -20.62 33.11 -28.79
N GLY A 234 -21.04 32.47 -29.88
CA GLY A 234 -20.65 32.82 -31.25
C GLY A 234 -19.26 32.34 -31.69
N GLN A 235 -18.54 31.59 -30.84
CA GLN A 235 -17.25 31.00 -31.18
C GLN A 235 -17.41 29.61 -31.78
N ASP A 236 -16.46 29.22 -32.62
CA ASP A 236 -16.33 27.85 -33.11
C ASP A 236 -15.83 26.92 -31.99
N ILE A 237 -16.34 25.69 -31.93
CA ILE A 237 -16.08 24.73 -30.84
C ILE A 237 -14.60 24.37 -30.68
N TYR A 238 -13.81 24.46 -31.76
CA TYR A 238 -12.37 24.19 -31.73
C TYR A 238 -11.56 25.38 -31.19
N ARG A 239 -12.11 26.60 -31.24
CA ARG A 239 -11.46 27.82 -30.71
C ARG A 239 -12.00 28.23 -29.34
N ALA A 240 -13.25 27.88 -29.05
CA ALA A 240 -13.90 28.14 -27.77
C ALA A 240 -13.11 27.53 -26.61
N ASN A 241 -13.21 28.17 -25.44
CA ASN A 241 -12.73 27.59 -24.20
C ASN A 241 -13.55 26.34 -23.84
N SER A 242 -12.91 25.38 -23.18
CA SER A 242 -13.45 24.05 -22.88
C SER A 242 -13.27 23.70 -21.40
N ILE A 243 -13.82 22.57 -20.97
CA ILE A 243 -13.63 22.02 -19.62
C ILE A 243 -13.03 20.62 -19.68
N SER A 244 -12.25 20.28 -18.67
CA SER A 244 -11.76 18.93 -18.40
C SER A 244 -12.38 18.42 -17.10
N VAL A 245 -12.91 17.19 -17.11
CA VAL A 245 -13.59 16.56 -15.97
C VAL A 245 -12.90 15.25 -15.62
N LYS A 246 -12.75 14.96 -14.32
CA LYS A 246 -12.30 13.64 -13.83
C LYS A 246 -13.51 12.88 -13.30
N LEU A 247 -13.64 11.62 -13.68
CA LEU A 247 -14.80 10.81 -13.31
C LEU A 247 -14.75 10.42 -11.83
N SER A 248 -13.55 10.21 -11.27
CA SER A 248 -13.36 9.98 -9.83
C SER A 248 -13.83 11.15 -8.95
N ALA A 249 -13.92 12.36 -9.49
CA ALA A 249 -14.35 13.53 -8.73
C ALA A 249 -15.87 13.54 -8.47
N ILE A 250 -16.67 12.84 -9.29
CA ILE A 250 -18.14 12.93 -9.24
C ILE A 250 -18.82 11.64 -8.77
N HIS A 251 -18.03 10.67 -8.32
CA HIS A 251 -18.54 9.46 -7.69
C HIS A 251 -17.48 8.81 -6.77
N PRO A 252 -17.81 8.53 -5.51
CA PRO A 252 -16.82 8.06 -4.54
C PRO A 252 -16.34 6.63 -4.80
N ARG A 253 -17.14 5.84 -5.51
CA ARG A 253 -16.84 4.44 -5.84
C ARG A 253 -16.67 4.20 -7.34
N TYR A 254 -15.92 5.07 -8.01
CA TYR A 254 -15.60 4.91 -9.43
C TYR A 254 -14.55 3.80 -9.65
N SER A 255 -15.02 2.56 -9.76
CA SER A 255 -14.19 1.37 -9.99
C SER A 255 -14.95 0.25 -10.69
N ARG A 256 -14.22 -0.70 -11.30
CA ARG A 256 -14.83 -1.88 -11.96
C ARG A 256 -15.66 -2.75 -11.01
N ALA A 257 -15.24 -2.88 -9.75
CA ALA A 257 -15.98 -3.64 -8.75
C ALA A 257 -17.39 -3.07 -8.51
N GLN A 258 -17.58 -1.76 -8.70
CA GLN A 258 -18.81 -1.03 -8.43
C GLN A 258 -19.54 -0.63 -9.71
N TYR A 259 -19.42 -1.47 -10.75
CA TYR A 259 -19.91 -1.16 -12.09
C TYR A 259 -21.37 -0.68 -12.13
N ASP A 260 -22.28 -1.37 -11.44
CA ASP A 260 -23.69 -1.00 -11.45
C ASP A 260 -23.91 0.39 -10.86
N ARG A 261 -23.17 0.76 -9.81
CA ARG A 261 -23.21 2.12 -9.25
C ARG A 261 -22.70 3.13 -10.26
N VAL A 262 -21.58 2.82 -10.91
CA VAL A 262 -21.02 3.72 -11.93
C VAL A 262 -22.02 3.98 -13.06
N MET A 263 -22.69 2.95 -13.56
CA MET A 263 -23.64 3.10 -14.67
C MET A 263 -25.00 3.70 -14.24
N ASN A 264 -25.40 3.54 -12.98
CA ASN A 264 -26.70 4.03 -12.49
C ASN A 264 -26.62 5.37 -11.75
N GLU A 265 -25.46 5.73 -11.19
CA GLU A 265 -25.26 6.92 -10.35
C GLU A 265 -24.29 7.93 -10.99
N LEU A 266 -23.14 7.48 -11.50
CA LEU A 266 -22.14 8.38 -12.14
C LEU A 266 -22.55 8.75 -13.57
N TYR A 267 -22.95 7.77 -14.40
CA TYR A 267 -23.27 8.02 -15.80
C TYR A 267 -24.33 9.11 -16.01
N PRO A 268 -25.45 9.15 -15.24
CA PRO A 268 -26.42 10.24 -15.37
C PRO A 268 -25.83 11.64 -15.17
N LYS A 269 -24.88 11.79 -14.22
CA LYS A 269 -24.15 13.05 -14.00
C LYS A 269 -23.30 13.41 -15.21
N VAL A 270 -22.60 12.44 -15.79
CA VAL A 270 -21.82 12.63 -17.03
C VAL A 270 -22.72 13.09 -18.17
N LYS A 271 -23.83 12.37 -18.43
CA LYS A 271 -24.81 12.77 -19.45
C LYS A 271 -25.27 14.22 -19.26
N GLN A 272 -25.62 14.62 -18.04
CA GLN A 272 -26.07 15.98 -17.74
C GLN A 272 -25.03 17.05 -18.08
N MET A 273 -23.75 16.82 -17.75
CA MET A 273 -22.67 17.75 -18.12
C MET A 273 -22.53 17.90 -19.63
N PHE A 274 -22.62 16.79 -20.38
CA PHE A 274 -22.49 16.81 -21.84
C PHE A 274 -23.69 17.45 -22.54
N LEU A 275 -24.91 17.26 -22.03
CA LEU A 275 -26.09 17.98 -22.54
C LEU A 275 -25.97 19.49 -22.31
N LEU A 276 -25.45 19.90 -21.16
CA LEU A 276 -25.21 21.31 -20.86
C LEU A 276 -24.12 21.89 -21.77
N ALA A 277 -23.03 21.17 -21.99
CA ALA A 277 -21.96 21.59 -22.90
C ALA A 277 -22.44 21.70 -24.35
N GLN A 278 -23.25 20.73 -24.81
CA GLN A 278 -23.90 20.77 -26.13
C GLN A 278 -24.77 22.01 -26.30
N LYS A 279 -25.58 22.36 -25.30
CA LYS A 279 -26.41 23.59 -25.35
C LYS A 279 -25.58 24.84 -25.66
N TYR A 280 -24.35 24.91 -25.14
CA TYR A 280 -23.44 26.04 -25.36
C TYR A 280 -22.43 25.84 -26.50
N GLN A 281 -22.44 24.67 -27.16
CA GLN A 281 -21.48 24.31 -28.22
C GLN A 281 -20.00 24.48 -27.80
N ILE A 282 -19.68 24.15 -26.54
CA ILE A 282 -18.30 24.06 -26.04
C ILE A 282 -17.91 22.59 -25.91
N SER A 283 -16.61 22.28 -25.83
CA SER A 283 -16.17 20.90 -25.57
C SER A 283 -15.95 20.60 -24.09
N VAL A 284 -16.21 19.34 -23.72
CA VAL A 284 -15.91 18.78 -22.40
C VAL A 284 -15.06 17.54 -22.59
N ASN A 285 -13.91 17.47 -21.91
CA ASN A 285 -12.96 16.38 -22.03
C ASN A 285 -13.02 15.49 -20.79
N ILE A 286 -13.24 14.19 -20.96
CA ILE A 286 -13.08 13.21 -19.89
C ILE A 286 -11.59 12.90 -19.74
N ASP A 287 -10.99 13.32 -18.63
CA ASP A 287 -9.60 13.05 -18.29
C ASP A 287 -9.37 11.56 -18.01
N ALA A 288 -8.21 11.06 -18.42
CA ALA A 288 -7.78 9.69 -18.15
C ALA A 288 -7.04 9.61 -16.82
N GLU A 289 -7.39 8.61 -16.02
CA GLU A 289 -6.89 8.41 -14.65
C GLU A 289 -6.01 7.16 -14.59
N GLU A 290 -6.20 6.28 -13.61
CA GLU A 290 -5.49 5.01 -13.46
C GLU A 290 -5.84 4.00 -14.57
N ALA A 291 -4.90 3.10 -14.89
CA ALA A 291 -5.04 2.07 -15.90
C ALA A 291 -6.24 1.15 -15.64
N SER A 292 -6.58 0.93 -14.37
CA SER A 292 -7.73 0.13 -13.91
C SER A 292 -9.10 0.74 -14.22
N ARG A 293 -9.15 2.04 -14.53
CA ARG A 293 -10.36 2.78 -14.87
C ARG A 293 -10.59 2.94 -16.37
N LEU A 294 -9.61 2.60 -17.20
CA LEU A 294 -9.69 2.79 -18.66
C LEU A 294 -10.88 2.08 -19.30
N GLU A 295 -11.13 0.81 -18.97
CA GLU A 295 -12.18 0.04 -19.67
C GLU A 295 -13.59 0.44 -19.19
N ILE A 296 -13.76 0.81 -17.92
CA ILE A 296 -15.04 1.31 -17.42
C ILE A 296 -15.34 2.74 -17.93
N SER A 297 -14.34 3.58 -18.19
CA SER A 297 -14.57 4.85 -18.89
C SER A 297 -14.94 4.67 -20.35
N LEU A 298 -14.49 3.60 -21.02
CA LEU A 298 -14.96 3.26 -22.36
C LEU A 298 -16.44 2.86 -22.37
N ASP A 299 -16.92 2.12 -21.35
CA ASP A 299 -18.36 1.82 -21.20
C ASP A 299 -19.21 3.10 -21.09
N ILE A 300 -18.70 4.11 -20.36
CA ILE A 300 -19.36 5.42 -20.20
C ILE A 300 -19.39 6.18 -21.53
N LEU A 301 -18.27 6.22 -22.25
CA LEU A 301 -18.16 6.92 -23.53
C LEU A 301 -19.05 6.28 -24.61
N GLU A 302 -19.06 4.95 -24.69
CA GLU A 302 -19.90 4.21 -25.63
C GLU A 302 -21.37 4.54 -25.40
N ARG A 303 -21.83 4.48 -24.14
CA ARG A 303 -23.20 4.86 -23.79
C ARG A 303 -23.48 6.34 -24.07
N LEU A 304 -22.50 7.24 -23.92
CA LEU A 304 -22.65 8.67 -24.22
C LEU A 304 -22.82 8.93 -25.73
N LEU A 305 -22.12 8.18 -26.58
CA LEU A 305 -22.26 8.27 -28.04
C LEU A 305 -23.61 7.73 -28.54
N ASP A 306 -24.25 6.85 -27.77
CA ASP A 306 -25.59 6.33 -28.06
C ASP A 306 -26.73 7.30 -27.69
N GLU A 307 -26.44 8.37 -26.96
CA GLU A 307 -27.48 9.33 -26.52
C GLU A 307 -28.03 10.13 -27.72
N PRO A 308 -29.34 9.98 -28.06
CA PRO A 308 -29.94 10.66 -29.21
C PRO A 308 -29.82 12.18 -29.14
N GLU A 309 -29.94 12.74 -27.93
CA GLU A 309 -29.83 14.17 -27.69
C GLU A 309 -28.46 14.72 -28.08
N LEU A 310 -27.38 13.93 -28.05
CA LEU A 310 -26.02 14.36 -28.38
C LEU A 310 -25.64 14.12 -29.85
N LYS A 311 -26.58 13.67 -30.69
CA LYS A 311 -26.29 13.41 -32.11
C LYS A 311 -25.79 14.69 -32.83
N GLY A 312 -24.68 14.57 -33.54
CA GLY A 312 -24.05 15.67 -34.29
C GLY A 312 -23.23 16.65 -33.44
N TYR A 313 -23.22 16.50 -32.11
CA TYR A 313 -22.38 17.30 -31.23
C TYR A 313 -20.91 16.86 -31.34
N LYS A 314 -20.02 17.84 -31.60
CA LYS A 314 -18.59 17.58 -31.86
C LYS A 314 -17.68 17.88 -30.66
N GLY A 315 -18.26 18.15 -29.49
CA GLY A 315 -17.53 18.54 -28.27
C GLY A 315 -17.29 17.42 -27.27
N ILE A 316 -17.54 16.16 -27.65
CA ILE A 316 -17.24 15.00 -26.79
C ILE A 316 -15.73 14.77 -26.80
N GLY A 317 -15.06 15.18 -25.72
CA GLY A 317 -13.63 15.01 -25.54
C GLY A 317 -13.28 13.79 -24.69
N TYR A 318 -12.21 13.10 -25.05
CA TYR A 318 -11.72 11.93 -24.32
C TYR A 318 -10.19 11.87 -24.34
N VAL A 319 -9.57 11.63 -23.19
CA VAL A 319 -8.11 11.54 -23.06
C VAL A 319 -7.64 10.09 -23.20
N VAL A 320 -6.54 9.87 -23.92
CA VAL A 320 -5.88 8.56 -24.05
C VAL A 320 -4.39 8.69 -23.73
N GLN A 321 -3.86 7.74 -22.95
CA GLN A 321 -2.51 7.81 -22.39
C GLN A 321 -1.54 6.90 -23.16
N ALA A 322 -0.58 7.49 -23.88
CA ALA A 322 0.38 6.79 -24.72
C ALA A 322 1.39 5.92 -23.97
N TYR A 323 1.60 6.14 -22.67
CA TYR A 323 2.43 5.28 -21.83
C TYR A 323 1.81 3.89 -21.58
N SER A 324 0.52 3.70 -21.91
CA SER A 324 -0.18 2.44 -21.75
C SER A 324 -0.01 1.62 -23.02
N LYS A 325 0.26 0.33 -22.84
CA LYS A 325 0.38 -0.63 -23.94
C LYS A 325 -0.93 -0.83 -24.72
N ARG A 326 -2.06 -0.50 -24.10
CA ARG A 326 -3.40 -0.54 -24.73
C ARG A 326 -3.70 0.67 -25.63
N CYS A 327 -2.95 1.77 -25.51
CA CYS A 327 -3.23 3.02 -26.23
C CYS A 327 -3.51 2.85 -27.74
N PRO A 328 -2.66 2.18 -28.54
CA PRO A 328 -2.93 2.03 -29.97
C PRO A 328 -4.25 1.31 -30.27
N PHE A 329 -4.59 0.27 -29.49
CA PHE A 329 -5.82 -0.51 -29.64
C PHE A 329 -7.06 0.26 -29.20
N VAL A 330 -6.93 1.05 -28.13
CA VAL A 330 -7.99 1.98 -27.69
C VAL A 330 -8.28 3.01 -28.76
N LEU A 331 -7.25 3.57 -29.42
CA LEU A 331 -7.46 4.51 -30.51
C LEU A 331 -8.17 3.86 -31.70
N ASP A 332 -7.78 2.65 -32.09
CA ASP A 332 -8.48 1.90 -33.14
C ASP A 332 -9.95 1.68 -32.80
N TYR A 333 -10.23 1.29 -31.56
CA TYR A 333 -11.60 1.15 -31.05
C TYR A 333 -12.38 2.46 -31.11
N LEU A 334 -11.84 3.55 -30.57
CA LEU A 334 -12.52 4.84 -30.52
C LEU A 334 -12.79 5.42 -31.92
N ILE A 335 -11.84 5.29 -32.85
CA ILE A 335 -12.00 5.72 -34.24
C ILE A 335 -13.13 4.93 -34.91
N ASN A 336 -13.14 3.61 -34.76
CA ASN A 336 -14.17 2.76 -35.35
C ASN A 336 -15.53 2.98 -34.70
N LEU A 337 -15.58 3.13 -33.38
CA LEU A 337 -16.80 3.44 -32.63
C LEU A 337 -17.39 4.78 -33.09
N ALA A 338 -16.57 5.81 -33.25
CA ALA A 338 -17.04 7.11 -33.74
C ALA A 338 -17.63 7.00 -35.17
N ARG A 339 -17.01 6.22 -36.06
CA ARG A 339 -17.55 5.95 -37.40
C ARG A 339 -18.88 5.19 -37.35
N GLU A 340 -18.93 4.12 -36.56
CA GLU A 340 -20.13 3.28 -36.40
C GLU A 340 -21.32 4.10 -35.88
N LYS A 341 -21.09 4.89 -34.83
CA LYS A 341 -22.12 5.70 -34.17
C LYS A 341 -22.40 7.03 -34.87
N GLN A 342 -21.75 7.30 -36.02
CA GLN A 342 -21.80 8.59 -36.72
C GLN A 342 -21.48 9.78 -35.80
N GLY A 343 -20.60 9.55 -34.82
CA GLY A 343 -20.13 10.52 -33.85
C GLY A 343 -18.88 11.25 -34.31
N TYR A 344 -18.45 12.23 -33.52
CA TYR A 344 -17.19 12.94 -33.75
C TYR A 344 -16.53 13.26 -32.40
N LEU A 345 -15.30 12.77 -32.20
CA LEU A 345 -14.61 12.82 -30.91
C LEU A 345 -13.45 13.81 -30.94
N MET A 346 -13.25 14.54 -29.85
CA MET A 346 -12.02 15.29 -29.60
C MET A 346 -11.08 14.39 -28.78
N ILE A 347 -10.01 13.89 -29.37
CA ILE A 347 -9.11 12.95 -28.67
C ILE A 347 -7.86 13.67 -28.23
N ARG A 348 -7.71 13.84 -26.91
CA ARG A 348 -6.48 14.33 -26.30
C ARG A 348 -5.52 13.19 -26.07
N LEU A 349 -4.42 13.18 -26.83
CA LEU A 349 -3.33 12.25 -26.61
C LEU A 349 -2.34 12.87 -25.61
N VAL A 350 -2.13 12.18 -24.49
CA VAL A 350 -1.13 12.52 -23.46
C VAL A 350 -0.12 11.39 -23.35
N LYS A 351 1.00 11.60 -22.65
CA LYS A 351 1.88 10.49 -22.24
C LYS A 351 1.23 9.69 -21.11
N GLY A 352 1.08 10.30 -19.94
CA GLY A 352 0.45 9.70 -18.75
C GLY A 352 0.98 10.33 -17.46
N ALA A 353 0.27 10.15 -16.35
CA ALA A 353 0.51 10.87 -15.08
C ALA A 353 0.63 9.97 -13.83
N TYR A 354 0.45 8.64 -13.98
CA TYR A 354 0.35 7.70 -12.85
C TYR A 354 1.43 6.61 -12.88
N TRP A 355 2.56 6.84 -13.55
CA TRP A 355 3.50 5.78 -13.91
C TRP A 355 4.03 5.00 -12.70
N ASP A 356 4.53 5.70 -11.68
CA ASP A 356 5.09 5.09 -10.48
C ASP A 356 4.07 4.30 -9.65
N SER A 357 2.85 4.81 -9.57
CA SER A 357 1.72 4.19 -8.87
C SER A 357 1.32 2.88 -9.55
N GLU A 358 1.26 2.85 -10.88
CA GLU A 358 0.95 1.63 -11.64
C GLU A 358 2.03 0.56 -11.51
N ILE A 359 3.32 0.94 -11.43
CA ILE A 359 4.41 0.00 -11.12
C ILE A 359 4.21 -0.58 -9.72
N LYS A 360 3.98 0.27 -8.72
CA LYS A 360 3.76 -0.14 -7.33
C LYS A 360 2.57 -1.07 -7.18
N TRP A 361 1.42 -0.75 -7.79
CA TRP A 361 0.21 -1.57 -7.70
C TRP A 361 0.37 -2.92 -8.38
N ALA A 362 0.95 -2.98 -9.59
CA ALA A 362 1.18 -4.26 -10.25
C ALA A 362 2.13 -5.19 -9.46
N GLN A 363 3.15 -4.62 -8.81
CA GLN A 363 4.04 -5.35 -7.90
C GLN A 363 3.32 -5.80 -6.62
N THR A 364 2.52 -4.91 -6.02
CA THR A 364 1.72 -5.21 -4.82
C THR A 364 0.77 -6.37 -5.08
N ASP A 365 0.08 -6.32 -6.21
CA ASP A 365 -0.95 -7.29 -6.60
C ASP A 365 -0.36 -8.59 -7.16
N GLY A 366 0.96 -8.71 -7.30
CA GLY A 366 1.59 -9.95 -7.77
C GLY A 366 1.27 -10.26 -9.24
N LEU A 367 1.14 -9.22 -10.08
CA LEU A 367 0.76 -9.36 -11.48
C LEU A 367 1.97 -9.70 -12.37
N ASP A 368 1.72 -10.38 -13.49
CA ASP A 368 2.71 -10.93 -14.41
C ASP A 368 3.39 -9.89 -15.33
N GLY A 369 3.08 -8.61 -15.15
CA GLY A 369 3.70 -7.51 -15.88
C GLY A 369 3.02 -6.18 -15.62
N PHE A 370 3.47 -5.15 -16.34
CA PHE A 370 2.94 -3.79 -16.20
C PHE A 370 1.97 -3.42 -17.34
N PRO A 371 0.91 -2.64 -17.05
CA PRO A 371 0.04 -2.09 -18.07
C PRO A 371 0.67 -0.93 -18.87
N LEU A 372 1.84 -0.48 -18.41
CA LEU A 372 2.59 0.64 -18.94
C LEU A 372 3.96 0.19 -19.47
N TYR A 373 4.56 1.01 -20.33
CA TYR A 373 5.98 0.89 -20.67
C TYR A 373 6.87 1.24 -19.48
N THR A 374 7.99 0.56 -19.33
CA THR A 374 8.94 0.75 -18.22
C THR A 374 10.10 1.68 -18.57
N ARG A 375 10.28 2.00 -19.86
CA ARG A 375 11.23 3.02 -20.35
C ARG A 375 10.51 4.24 -20.90
N LYS A 376 11.08 5.44 -20.68
CA LYS A 376 10.48 6.69 -21.17
C LYS A 376 10.55 6.76 -22.69
N ASN A 377 11.65 6.33 -23.31
CA ASN A 377 11.76 6.29 -24.78
C ASN A 377 10.65 5.45 -25.44
N HIS A 378 10.23 4.35 -24.81
CA HIS A 378 9.15 3.50 -25.33
C HIS A 378 7.80 4.23 -25.32
N THR A 379 7.54 5.03 -24.27
CA THR A 379 6.38 5.93 -24.24
C THR A 379 6.44 6.98 -25.35
N ASP A 380 7.61 7.52 -25.67
CA ASP A 380 7.75 8.50 -26.78
C ASP A 380 7.46 7.86 -28.15
N ILE A 381 7.96 6.64 -28.39
CA ILE A 381 7.64 5.85 -29.60
C ILE A 381 6.13 5.64 -29.70
N SER A 382 5.51 5.16 -28.62
CA SER A 382 4.06 4.95 -28.56
C SER A 382 3.26 6.22 -28.83
N TYR A 383 3.66 7.34 -28.22
CA TYR A 383 3.00 8.63 -28.41
C TYR A 383 3.02 9.07 -29.88
N LEU A 384 4.16 8.97 -30.57
CA LEU A 384 4.27 9.37 -31.97
C LEU A 384 3.53 8.43 -32.93
N ALA A 385 3.57 7.12 -32.68
CA ALA A 385 2.83 6.14 -33.47
C ALA A 385 1.31 6.37 -33.35
N CYS A 386 0.84 6.63 -32.12
CA CYS A 386 -0.55 6.98 -31.84
C CYS A 386 -0.95 8.33 -32.45
N ALA A 387 -0.05 9.31 -32.46
CA ALA A 387 -0.32 10.59 -33.11
C ALA A 387 -0.49 10.46 -34.63
N LYS A 388 0.35 9.65 -35.28
CA LYS A 388 0.22 9.32 -36.71
C LYS A 388 -1.15 8.68 -37.02
N LYS A 389 -1.62 7.77 -36.14
CA LYS A 389 -2.94 7.13 -36.24
C LYS A 389 -4.09 8.14 -36.13
N LEU A 390 -4.05 9.02 -35.12
CA LEU A 390 -5.06 10.07 -34.94
C LEU A 390 -5.13 11.06 -36.12
N LEU A 391 -3.97 11.47 -36.64
CA LEU A 391 -3.87 12.32 -37.82
C LEU A 391 -4.42 11.67 -39.10
N ALA A 392 -4.64 10.35 -39.13
CA ALA A 392 -5.23 9.65 -40.26
C ALA A 392 -6.76 9.51 -40.18
N ALA A 393 -7.37 9.85 -39.03
CA ALA A 393 -8.80 9.65 -38.76
C ALA A 393 -9.59 10.97 -38.64
N GLN A 394 -9.23 11.96 -39.44
CA GLN A 394 -9.80 13.32 -39.43
C GLN A 394 -11.29 13.36 -39.80
N ASP A 395 -11.82 12.29 -40.39
CA ASP A 395 -13.23 12.14 -40.72
C ASP A 395 -14.13 12.07 -39.48
N VAL A 396 -13.61 11.56 -38.36
CA VAL A 396 -14.37 11.31 -37.13
C VAL A 396 -13.68 11.77 -35.85
N VAL A 397 -12.42 12.22 -35.93
CA VAL A 397 -11.65 12.63 -34.77
C VAL A 397 -10.97 13.98 -35.01
N TYR A 398 -11.06 14.85 -33.99
CA TYR A 398 -10.20 16.03 -33.84
C TYR A 398 -9.06 15.73 -32.85
N PRO A 399 -7.81 15.56 -33.33
CA PRO A 399 -6.67 15.25 -32.48
C PRO A 399 -6.19 16.47 -31.68
N GLN A 400 -5.89 16.24 -30.40
CA GLN A 400 -5.32 17.24 -29.50
C GLN A 400 -4.04 16.68 -28.87
N PHE A 401 -2.88 17.21 -29.25
CA PHE A 401 -1.58 16.65 -28.83
C PHE A 401 -1.01 17.40 -27.62
N ALA A 402 -1.14 16.81 -26.44
CA ALA A 402 -0.66 17.39 -25.19
C ALA A 402 0.78 16.96 -24.88
N THR A 403 1.74 17.87 -25.09
CA THR A 403 3.16 17.59 -24.84
C THR A 403 3.97 18.87 -24.60
N HIS A 404 5.03 18.77 -23.80
CA HIS A 404 6.05 19.81 -23.65
C HIS A 404 7.38 19.44 -24.33
N ASN A 405 7.43 18.28 -24.98
CA ASN A 405 8.64 17.79 -25.64
C ASN A 405 8.76 18.36 -27.05
N VAL A 406 9.83 19.14 -27.31
CA VAL A 406 10.08 19.79 -28.60
C VAL A 406 10.23 18.78 -29.73
N GLN A 407 10.95 17.67 -29.50
CA GLN A 407 11.14 16.63 -30.50
C GLN A 407 9.78 16.04 -30.93
N SER A 408 8.92 15.73 -29.95
CA SER A 408 7.59 15.16 -30.22
C SER A 408 6.71 16.17 -30.97
N LEU A 409 6.74 17.43 -30.56
CA LEU A 409 6.01 18.52 -31.21
C LEU A 409 6.43 18.68 -32.67
N CYS A 410 7.73 18.80 -32.95
CA CYS A 410 8.24 18.96 -34.31
C CYS A 410 7.89 17.76 -35.21
N THR A 411 7.97 16.54 -34.67
CA THR A 411 7.58 15.33 -35.40
C THR A 411 6.09 15.37 -35.77
N ILE A 412 5.23 15.72 -34.82
CA ILE A 412 3.79 15.83 -35.06
C ILE A 412 3.48 16.97 -36.03
N TYR A 413 4.20 18.09 -35.95
CA TYR A 413 4.06 19.19 -36.90
C TYR A 413 4.39 18.77 -38.34
N GLU A 414 5.44 17.97 -38.53
CA GLU A 414 5.77 17.39 -39.84
C GLU A 414 4.68 16.41 -40.31
N LEU A 415 4.21 15.51 -39.44
CA LEU A 415 3.13 14.55 -39.77
C LEU A 415 1.77 15.23 -40.04
N GLY A 416 1.56 16.40 -39.44
CA GLY A 416 0.31 17.16 -39.44
C GLY A 416 0.19 18.18 -40.56
N GLN A 417 1.13 18.25 -41.50
CA GLN A 417 1.02 19.18 -42.63
C GLN A 417 -0.32 19.01 -43.36
N ASN A 418 -1.03 20.11 -43.57
CA ASN A 418 -2.36 20.16 -44.20
C ASN A 418 -3.49 19.42 -43.45
N LYS A 419 -3.34 19.19 -42.14
CA LYS A 419 -4.34 18.53 -41.30
C LYS A 419 -4.85 19.46 -40.19
N ASN A 420 -6.04 19.16 -39.67
CA ASN A 420 -6.70 19.91 -38.60
C ASN A 420 -6.48 19.23 -37.25
N TYR A 421 -5.74 19.91 -36.38
CA TYR A 421 -5.45 19.45 -35.02
C TYR A 421 -5.02 20.65 -34.16
N GLU A 422 -4.94 20.45 -32.85
CA GLU A 422 -4.31 21.41 -31.93
C GLU A 422 -3.19 20.76 -31.13
N PHE A 423 -2.29 21.60 -30.63
CA PHE A 423 -1.42 21.21 -29.52
C PHE A 423 -2.04 21.64 -28.19
N GLN A 424 -1.63 20.97 -27.11
CA GLN A 424 -1.99 21.38 -25.77
C GLN A 424 -0.79 21.44 -24.86
N CYS A 425 -0.87 22.32 -23.88
CA CYS A 425 0.15 22.52 -22.87
C CYS A 425 -0.48 22.87 -21.53
N LEU A 426 0.32 22.81 -20.47
CA LEU A 426 -0.11 23.23 -19.15
C LEU A 426 0.19 24.71 -18.89
N HIS A 427 -0.73 25.37 -18.19
CA HIS A 427 -0.52 26.70 -17.64
C HIS A 427 0.69 26.76 -16.70
N GLY A 428 1.47 27.83 -16.80
CA GLY A 428 2.64 28.12 -15.97
C GLY A 428 3.88 27.28 -16.30
N MET A 429 3.86 26.49 -17.38
CA MET A 429 4.96 25.58 -17.73
C MET A 429 5.28 25.56 -19.22
N GLY A 430 4.25 25.49 -20.08
CA GLY A 430 4.43 25.28 -21.51
C GLY A 430 4.45 26.56 -22.34
N GLU A 431 4.04 27.69 -21.78
CA GLU A 431 3.79 28.90 -22.58
C GLU A 431 5.03 29.39 -23.32
N THR A 432 6.22 29.33 -22.72
CA THR A 432 7.47 29.76 -23.37
C THR A 432 7.78 28.95 -24.64
N LEU A 433 7.45 27.65 -24.65
CA LEU A 433 7.54 26.82 -25.86
C LEU A 433 6.48 27.25 -26.88
N TYR A 434 5.23 27.35 -26.45
CA TYR A 434 4.09 27.53 -27.34
C TYR A 434 3.88 28.96 -27.86
N ASP A 435 4.51 29.95 -27.24
CA ASP A 435 4.61 31.32 -27.75
C ASP A 435 5.38 31.37 -29.08
N ASN A 436 6.16 30.32 -29.38
CA ASN A 436 6.85 30.13 -30.64
C ASN A 436 6.07 29.23 -31.62
N ILE A 437 4.83 28.86 -31.29
CA ILE A 437 3.97 27.98 -32.09
C ILE A 437 2.71 28.73 -32.55
N VAL A 438 2.06 29.46 -31.64
CA VAL A 438 0.84 30.23 -31.94
C VAL A 438 1.15 31.39 -32.88
N GLY A 439 0.25 31.62 -33.85
CA GLY A 439 0.24 32.78 -34.73
C GLY A 439 1.05 32.64 -36.03
N LYS A 440 0.68 33.45 -37.02
CA LYS A 440 1.21 33.41 -38.40
C LYS A 440 2.72 33.65 -38.53
N ALA A 441 3.33 34.32 -37.57
CA ALA A 441 4.78 34.56 -37.54
C ALA A 441 5.59 33.33 -37.06
N ASN A 442 4.88 32.29 -36.60
CA ASN A 442 5.43 31.08 -36.02
C ASN A 442 4.99 29.85 -36.85
N PHE A 443 4.61 28.75 -36.19
CA PHE A 443 4.17 27.52 -36.84
C PHE A 443 2.67 27.56 -37.20
N ASP A 444 1.95 28.64 -36.84
CA ASP A 444 0.53 28.87 -37.10
C ASP A 444 -0.35 27.66 -36.76
N ARG A 445 -0.25 27.21 -35.51
CA ARG A 445 -1.06 26.11 -34.97
C ARG A 445 -1.86 26.56 -33.75
N GLN A 446 -3.07 26.01 -33.63
CA GLN A 446 -3.93 26.19 -32.45
C GLN A 446 -3.23 25.58 -31.24
N VAL A 447 -3.27 26.30 -30.12
CA VAL A 447 -2.77 25.80 -28.83
C VAL A 447 -3.85 25.99 -27.77
N ARG A 448 -4.15 24.91 -27.06
CA ARG A 448 -5.04 24.92 -25.90
C ARG A 448 -4.26 24.76 -24.61
N VAL A 449 -4.37 25.72 -23.71
CA VAL A 449 -3.74 25.67 -22.39
C VAL A 449 -4.68 25.00 -21.40
N TYR A 450 -4.23 23.90 -20.80
CA TYR A 450 -4.89 23.25 -19.69
C TYR A 450 -4.65 24.09 -18.43
N ALA A 451 -5.72 24.64 -17.87
CA ALA A 451 -5.73 25.74 -16.91
C ALA A 451 -6.34 25.31 -15.57
N PRO A 452 -5.51 25.07 -14.54
CA PRO A 452 -6.00 24.69 -13.22
C PRO A 452 -6.75 25.83 -12.52
N ILE A 453 -7.90 25.50 -11.93
CA ILE A 453 -8.77 26.41 -11.17
C ILE A 453 -9.08 25.78 -9.83
N GLY A 454 -8.85 26.53 -8.77
CA GLY A 454 -9.26 26.10 -7.44
C GLY A 454 -8.61 26.92 -6.34
N THR A 455 -9.01 26.62 -5.12
CA THR A 455 -8.41 27.24 -3.93
C THR A 455 -6.97 26.77 -3.74
N HIS A 456 -6.23 27.48 -2.90
CA HIS A 456 -4.88 27.04 -2.52
C HIS A 456 -4.90 25.67 -1.83
N GLU A 457 -5.94 25.32 -1.08
CA GLU A 457 -6.06 24.00 -0.43
C GLU A 457 -6.18 22.87 -1.47
N THR A 458 -7.01 23.07 -2.50
CA THR A 458 -7.24 22.12 -3.60
C THR A 458 -6.01 21.98 -4.51
N LEU A 459 -5.32 23.08 -4.78
CA LEU A 459 -4.11 23.11 -5.61
C LEU A 459 -2.97 22.22 -5.07
N LEU A 460 -2.80 22.16 -3.75
CA LEU A 460 -1.59 21.59 -3.17
C LEU A 460 -1.49 20.05 -3.29
N ALA A 461 -2.62 19.32 -3.25
CA ALA A 461 -2.64 17.86 -3.50
C ALA A 461 -2.22 17.54 -4.93
N TYR A 462 -2.64 18.39 -5.85
CA TYR A 462 -2.32 18.31 -7.26
C TYR A 462 -0.88 18.76 -7.57
N LEU A 463 -0.37 19.74 -6.81
CA LEU A 463 0.91 20.39 -7.09
C LEU A 463 2.09 19.42 -7.02
N VAL A 464 2.13 18.49 -6.07
CA VAL A 464 3.25 17.54 -5.97
C VAL A 464 3.32 16.67 -7.22
N ARG A 465 2.24 15.96 -7.58
CA ARG A 465 2.16 15.16 -8.80
C ARG A 465 2.55 15.98 -10.03
N ARG A 466 2.04 17.21 -10.10
CA ARG A 466 2.29 18.12 -11.22
C ARG A 466 3.76 18.50 -11.38
N LEU A 467 4.47 18.63 -10.27
CA LEU A 467 5.88 18.96 -10.26
C LEU A 467 6.75 17.73 -10.51
N LEU A 468 6.33 16.54 -10.08
CA LEU A 468 7.03 15.30 -10.44
C LEU A 468 6.96 15.03 -11.94
N GLU A 469 5.81 15.28 -12.59
CA GLU A 469 5.64 15.13 -14.05
C GLU A 469 6.70 15.89 -14.86
N ASN A 470 7.14 17.03 -14.37
CA ASN A 470 8.00 17.95 -15.13
C ASN A 470 9.37 18.21 -14.49
N GLY A 471 9.55 17.82 -13.23
CA GLY A 471 10.76 18.01 -12.43
C GLY A 471 11.62 16.75 -12.29
N ALA A 472 11.18 15.59 -12.79
CA ALA A 472 12.02 14.40 -12.88
C ALA A 472 13.28 14.67 -13.73
N ASN A 473 14.40 14.04 -13.41
CA ASN A 473 15.65 14.19 -14.17
C ASN A 473 15.50 13.80 -15.66
N SER A 474 14.58 12.86 -15.93
CA SER A 474 14.19 12.42 -17.28
C SER A 474 13.18 13.35 -17.98
N SER A 475 12.62 14.35 -17.27
CA SER A 475 11.68 15.32 -17.85
C SER A 475 12.37 16.21 -18.86
N PHE A 476 11.74 16.38 -20.01
CA PHE A 476 12.23 17.26 -21.06
C PHE A 476 12.30 18.72 -20.61
N VAL A 477 11.36 19.18 -19.76
CA VAL A 477 11.33 20.58 -19.29
C VAL A 477 12.57 20.91 -18.47
N HIS A 478 12.99 19.98 -17.61
CA HIS A 478 14.22 20.10 -16.81
C HIS A 478 15.47 20.10 -17.71
N GLN A 479 15.52 19.19 -18.69
CA GLN A 479 16.68 19.09 -19.60
C GLN A 479 16.78 20.28 -20.56
N LEU A 480 15.66 20.88 -20.96
CA LEU A 480 15.61 22.01 -21.90
C LEU A 480 16.36 23.25 -21.38
N VAL A 481 16.24 23.51 -20.08
CA VAL A 481 16.85 24.67 -19.41
C VAL A 481 18.29 24.44 -18.98
N ASN A 482 18.75 23.19 -18.92
CA ASN A 482 20.12 22.86 -18.57
C ASN A 482 21.06 23.15 -19.75
N GLU A 483 21.91 24.19 -19.62
CA GLU A 483 22.87 24.59 -20.65
C GLU A 483 24.00 23.56 -20.85
N ASN A 484 24.23 22.65 -19.90
CA ASN A 484 25.22 21.58 -20.02
C ASN A 484 24.76 20.45 -20.96
N ILE A 485 23.46 20.41 -21.31
CA ILE A 485 22.92 19.41 -22.25
C ILE A 485 22.90 20.04 -23.66
N PRO A 486 23.63 19.48 -24.65
CA PRO A 486 23.58 19.95 -26.03
C PRO A 486 22.15 19.95 -26.59
N ALA A 487 21.79 20.95 -27.40
CA ALA A 487 20.45 21.04 -27.99
C ALA A 487 20.16 19.85 -28.91
N GLU A 488 21.20 19.34 -29.57
CA GLU A 488 21.21 18.18 -30.46
C GLU A 488 20.79 16.90 -29.72
N GLN A 489 21.20 16.75 -28.46
CA GLN A 489 20.82 15.60 -27.64
C GLN A 489 19.31 15.62 -27.32
N LEU A 490 18.74 16.80 -27.08
CA LEU A 490 17.32 16.97 -26.75
C LEU A 490 16.37 16.68 -27.92
N ILE A 491 16.85 16.82 -29.15
CA ILE A 491 16.07 16.59 -30.38
C ILE A 491 16.36 15.24 -31.03
N THR A 492 17.14 14.37 -30.38
CA THR A 492 17.40 13.03 -30.88
C THR A 492 16.07 12.27 -31.01
N PRO A 493 15.70 11.77 -32.21
CA PRO A 493 14.43 11.10 -32.40
C PRO A 493 14.31 9.79 -31.60
N PRO A 494 13.14 9.47 -31.03
CA PRO A 494 12.97 8.29 -30.18
C PRO A 494 13.13 6.98 -30.94
N TRP A 495 12.84 6.95 -32.25
CA TRP A 495 13.11 5.79 -33.11
C TRP A 495 14.61 5.56 -33.36
N LYS A 496 15.46 6.59 -33.23
CA LYS A 496 16.93 6.41 -33.25
C LYS A 496 17.45 5.89 -31.91
N ARG A 497 16.84 6.31 -30.80
CA ARG A 497 17.14 5.78 -29.44
C ARG A 497 16.60 4.37 -29.20
N TYR A 498 15.83 3.81 -30.14
CA TYR A 498 15.37 2.42 -30.04
C TYR A 498 16.54 1.43 -30.03
N SER A 499 17.66 1.72 -30.68
CA SER A 499 18.84 0.85 -30.66
C SER A 499 19.44 0.65 -29.27
N ASP A 500 19.22 1.61 -28.36
CA ASP A 500 19.79 1.59 -27.00
C ASP A 500 19.18 0.47 -26.15
N SER A 501 17.89 0.16 -26.37
CA SER A 501 17.17 -0.89 -25.65
C SER A 501 16.79 -2.09 -26.53
N GLN A 502 16.74 -1.91 -27.85
CA GLN A 502 16.16 -2.87 -28.80
C GLN A 502 14.75 -3.32 -28.39
N GLY A 503 13.96 -2.41 -27.82
CA GLY A 503 12.60 -2.66 -27.31
C GLY A 503 12.54 -3.34 -25.93
N MET A 504 13.67 -3.71 -25.33
CA MET A 504 13.69 -4.44 -24.05
C MET A 504 13.24 -3.57 -22.85
N PRO A 505 12.48 -4.13 -21.89
CA PRO A 505 12.01 -3.39 -20.71
C PRO A 505 13.17 -2.89 -19.83
N ASN A 506 12.85 -2.01 -18.88
CA ASN A 506 13.81 -1.49 -17.91
C ASN A 506 14.14 -2.56 -16.85
N LYS A 507 15.39 -3.03 -16.82
CA LYS A 507 15.84 -4.06 -15.88
C LYS A 507 15.85 -3.59 -14.42
N ALA A 508 15.92 -2.28 -14.19
CA ALA A 508 15.87 -1.71 -12.84
C ALA A 508 14.45 -1.73 -12.23
N VAL A 509 13.43 -2.06 -13.02
CA VAL A 509 12.04 -2.20 -12.57
C VAL A 509 11.65 -3.68 -12.68
N PRO A 510 11.90 -4.50 -11.64
CA PRO A 510 11.58 -5.92 -11.68
C PRO A 510 10.06 -6.14 -11.76
N ASN A 511 9.64 -7.15 -12.52
CA ASN A 511 8.24 -7.60 -12.48
C ASN A 511 7.92 -8.24 -11.12
N ALA A 512 6.63 -8.37 -10.80
CA ALA A 512 6.22 -8.94 -9.52
C ALA A 512 6.78 -10.34 -9.23
N PRO A 513 6.85 -11.29 -10.20
CA PRO A 513 7.44 -12.61 -9.99
C PRO A 513 8.93 -12.59 -9.62
N ASP A 514 9.64 -11.55 -10.07
CA ASP A 514 11.10 -11.39 -9.97
C ASP A 514 11.52 -10.46 -8.81
N LEU A 515 10.59 -10.08 -7.92
CA LEU A 515 10.85 -9.15 -6.81
C LEU A 515 11.88 -9.67 -5.80
N PHE A 516 11.95 -10.99 -5.62
CA PHE A 516 12.86 -11.63 -4.68
C PHE A 516 13.87 -12.47 -5.44
N SER A 517 15.15 -12.30 -5.14
CA SER A 517 16.24 -13.01 -5.83
C SER A 517 16.36 -14.48 -5.40
N ASP A 518 15.84 -14.83 -4.24
CA ASP A 518 16.04 -16.12 -3.58
C ASP A 518 14.78 -17.00 -3.55
N ARG A 519 13.64 -16.49 -4.01
CA ARG A 519 12.37 -17.22 -4.14
C ARG A 519 11.47 -16.58 -5.19
N GLN A 520 10.55 -17.35 -5.77
CA GLN A 520 9.49 -16.77 -6.59
C GLN A 520 8.44 -16.08 -5.70
N ASN A 521 7.93 -14.93 -6.16
CA ASN A 521 6.80 -14.27 -5.52
C ASN A 521 5.48 -15.01 -5.84
N SER A 522 4.50 -14.93 -4.95
CA SER A 522 3.15 -15.44 -5.18
C SER A 522 2.41 -14.66 -6.28
N LYS A 523 1.60 -15.36 -7.07
CA LYS A 523 0.80 -14.77 -8.16
C LYS A 523 -0.54 -14.24 -7.65
N GLY A 524 -0.91 -13.03 -8.07
CA GLY A 524 -2.27 -12.51 -7.88
C GLY A 524 -3.16 -12.64 -9.11
N ILE A 525 -4.35 -12.06 -9.01
CA ILE A 525 -5.36 -12.07 -10.07
C ILE A 525 -5.86 -10.64 -10.25
N ASP A 526 -5.84 -10.19 -11.50
CA ASP A 526 -6.31 -8.86 -11.86
C ASP A 526 -7.85 -8.84 -11.93
N LEU A 527 -8.47 -8.23 -10.91
CA LEU A 527 -9.91 -8.10 -10.76
C LEU A 527 -10.53 -6.97 -11.60
N VAL A 528 -9.74 -6.26 -12.41
CA VAL A 528 -10.25 -5.24 -13.34
C VAL A 528 -10.18 -5.68 -14.81
N ASN A 529 -9.53 -6.81 -15.10
CA ASN A 529 -9.45 -7.40 -16.43
C ASN A 529 -10.57 -8.44 -16.65
N GLU A 530 -11.46 -8.22 -17.62
CA GLU A 530 -12.59 -9.14 -17.86
C GLU A 530 -12.18 -10.55 -18.29
N LEU A 531 -11.05 -10.71 -18.99
CA LEU A 531 -10.57 -12.04 -19.37
C LEU A 531 -10.07 -12.80 -18.13
N SER A 532 -9.40 -12.11 -17.21
CA SER A 532 -9.01 -12.65 -15.91
C SER A 532 -10.23 -12.99 -15.06
N LEU A 533 -11.24 -12.11 -15.00
CA LEU A 533 -12.49 -12.36 -14.29
C LEU A 533 -13.24 -13.57 -14.85
N ALA A 534 -13.31 -13.72 -16.17
CA ALA A 534 -13.97 -14.87 -16.81
C ALA A 534 -13.27 -16.19 -16.48
N ARG A 535 -11.93 -16.18 -16.45
CA ARG A 535 -11.12 -17.33 -16.07
C ARG A 535 -11.30 -17.68 -14.59
N LEU A 536 -11.26 -16.67 -13.72
CA LEU A 536 -11.50 -16.81 -12.28
C LEU A 536 -12.91 -17.38 -12.02
N GLU A 537 -13.93 -16.84 -12.67
CA GLU A 537 -15.31 -17.32 -12.58
C GLU A 537 -15.41 -18.81 -12.93
N GLN A 538 -14.81 -19.22 -14.05
CA GLN A 538 -14.76 -20.62 -14.46
C GLN A 538 -14.05 -21.49 -13.42
N ASP A 539 -12.90 -21.04 -12.92
CA ASP A 539 -12.05 -21.82 -12.02
C ASP A 539 -12.64 -21.92 -10.59
N LEU A 540 -13.39 -20.91 -10.11
CA LEU A 540 -14.16 -20.99 -8.85
C LEU A 540 -15.39 -21.90 -8.98
N ASN A 541 -16.00 -21.96 -10.16
CA ASN A 541 -17.19 -22.77 -10.43
C ASN A 541 -16.89 -24.24 -10.70
N ARG A 542 -15.71 -24.56 -11.24
CA ARG A 542 -15.31 -25.92 -11.63
C ARG A 542 -15.25 -26.94 -10.48
N PRO A 543 -14.58 -26.69 -9.33
CA PRO A 543 -14.32 -27.73 -8.35
C PRO A 543 -15.56 -28.06 -7.49
N SER A 544 -15.76 -29.34 -7.22
CA SER A 544 -16.65 -29.82 -6.15
C SER A 544 -15.95 -29.70 -4.79
N VAL A 545 -16.73 -29.46 -3.75
CA VAL A 545 -16.24 -29.48 -2.37
C VAL A 545 -16.43 -30.88 -1.83
N GLU A 546 -15.33 -31.52 -1.42
CA GLU A 546 -15.37 -32.83 -0.79
C GLU A 546 -15.76 -32.72 0.70
N PRO A 547 -16.36 -33.76 1.30
CA PRO A 547 -16.55 -33.82 2.74
C PRO A 547 -15.22 -33.72 3.49
N GLY A 548 -15.15 -32.86 4.51
CA GLY A 548 -13.99 -32.73 5.37
C GLY A 548 -13.89 -33.88 6.34
N VAL A 549 -12.75 -34.57 6.35
CA VAL A 549 -12.43 -35.65 7.31
C VAL A 549 -11.03 -35.46 7.87
N SER A 550 -10.77 -36.09 9.02
CA SER A 550 -9.41 -36.14 9.57
C SER A 550 -8.51 -36.99 8.68
N LEU A 551 -7.27 -36.54 8.44
CA LEU A 551 -6.28 -37.26 7.64
C LEU A 551 -5.19 -37.73 8.61
N VAL A 552 -5.33 -38.97 9.09
CA VAL A 552 -4.50 -39.52 10.15
C VAL A 552 -3.82 -40.82 9.70
N ALA A 553 -2.69 -41.14 10.32
CA ALA A 553 -1.92 -42.35 10.08
C ALA A 553 -2.45 -43.54 10.89
N LEU A 554 -3.78 -43.74 10.88
CA LEU A 554 -4.48 -44.84 11.54
C LEU A 554 -5.34 -45.56 10.49
N ASP A 555 -5.39 -46.89 10.56
CA ASP A 555 -6.20 -47.71 9.64
C ASP A 555 -7.68 -47.80 10.04
N GLU A 556 -8.03 -47.32 11.24
CA GLU A 556 -9.41 -47.30 11.75
C GLU A 556 -10.13 -45.98 11.45
N ASN A 557 -11.46 -46.01 11.34
CA ASN A 557 -12.25 -44.79 11.25
C ASN A 557 -12.22 -44.04 12.58
N VAL A 558 -11.72 -42.80 12.56
CA VAL A 558 -11.64 -41.91 13.72
C VAL A 558 -12.77 -40.88 13.77
N ASP A 559 -13.54 -40.78 12.68
CA ASP A 559 -14.49 -39.70 12.47
C ASP A 559 -15.85 -40.02 13.12
N LEU A 560 -16.42 -38.99 13.76
CA LEU A 560 -17.81 -38.93 14.23
C LEU A 560 -18.76 -38.68 13.03
N PRO A 561 -20.09 -38.72 13.23
CA PRO A 561 -21.03 -38.37 12.16
C PRO A 561 -20.77 -36.99 11.55
N PHE A 562 -20.99 -36.88 10.24
CA PHE A 562 -20.83 -35.63 9.50
C PHE A 562 -21.76 -34.52 10.03
N ASN A 563 -21.20 -33.31 10.13
CA ASN A 563 -21.93 -32.10 10.46
C ASN A 563 -21.97 -31.18 9.23
N PRO A 564 -23.10 -30.53 8.94
CA PRO A 564 -23.19 -29.60 7.83
C PRO A 564 -22.34 -28.34 8.09
N VAL A 565 -21.64 -27.88 7.05
CA VAL A 565 -20.93 -26.59 7.05
C VAL A 565 -21.74 -25.61 6.23
N PHE A 566 -22.00 -24.41 6.77
CA PHE A 566 -22.85 -23.40 6.15
C PHE A 566 -22.08 -22.14 5.79
N ASN A 567 -22.51 -21.46 4.74
CA ASN A 567 -21.97 -20.15 4.38
C ASN A 567 -22.35 -19.09 5.43
N PRO A 568 -21.39 -18.36 6.05
CA PRO A 568 -21.72 -17.31 7.02
C PRO A 568 -22.56 -16.18 6.43
N ALA A 569 -22.45 -15.92 5.12
CA ALA A 569 -23.24 -14.89 4.43
C ALA A 569 -24.68 -15.35 4.16
N ASN A 570 -24.95 -16.66 4.20
CA ASN A 570 -26.27 -17.23 3.99
C ASN A 570 -26.39 -18.57 4.74
N GLN A 571 -26.96 -18.55 5.95
CA GLN A 571 -27.06 -19.74 6.80
C GLN A 571 -28.01 -20.83 6.29
N ASN A 572 -28.77 -20.57 5.22
CA ASN A 572 -29.58 -21.58 4.55
C ASN A 572 -28.81 -22.29 3.42
N GLN A 573 -27.57 -21.87 3.15
CA GLN A 573 -26.72 -22.41 2.11
C GLN A 573 -25.66 -23.31 2.73
N GLN A 574 -25.92 -24.63 2.70
CA GLN A 574 -24.90 -25.63 3.03
C GLN A 574 -23.84 -25.66 1.92
N ILE A 575 -22.56 -25.61 2.31
CA ILE A 575 -21.43 -25.61 1.37
C ILE A 575 -20.75 -26.98 1.25
N GLY A 576 -20.89 -27.80 2.28
CA GLY A 576 -20.30 -29.13 2.39
C GLY A 576 -20.67 -29.73 3.76
N GLU A 577 -19.92 -30.74 4.17
CA GLU A 577 -20.05 -31.38 5.47
C GLU A 577 -18.67 -31.78 5.99
N ALA A 578 -18.49 -31.77 7.31
CA ALA A 578 -17.25 -32.14 7.96
C ALA A 578 -17.50 -33.09 9.12
N ALA A 579 -16.72 -34.16 9.22
CA ALA A 579 -16.72 -35.07 10.34
C ALA A 579 -15.59 -34.71 11.30
N PHE A 580 -15.90 -34.64 12.60
CA PHE A 580 -14.91 -34.37 13.63
C PHE A 580 -14.33 -35.68 14.16
N CYS A 581 -13.05 -35.66 14.53
CA CYS A 581 -12.39 -36.80 15.16
C CYS A 581 -12.93 -37.05 16.57
N ALA A 582 -13.11 -38.31 16.93
CA ALA A 582 -13.44 -38.71 18.28
C ALA A 582 -12.29 -38.39 19.26
N ILE A 583 -12.63 -37.82 20.42
CA ILE A 583 -11.66 -37.30 21.40
C ILE A 583 -10.77 -38.41 21.98
N ASP A 584 -11.31 -39.63 22.13
CA ASP A 584 -10.59 -40.80 22.64
C ASP A 584 -9.49 -41.32 21.69
N LYS A 585 -9.45 -40.84 20.44
CA LYS A 585 -8.43 -41.19 19.45
C LYS A 585 -7.18 -40.33 19.51
N THR A 586 -7.19 -39.23 20.26
CA THR A 586 -6.07 -38.26 20.33
C THR A 586 -4.72 -38.89 20.68
N ALA A 587 -4.69 -39.80 21.66
CA ALA A 587 -3.47 -40.52 22.04
C ALA A 587 -2.95 -41.43 20.91
N ALA A 588 -3.84 -42.17 20.24
CA ALA A 588 -3.46 -43.04 19.11
C ALA A 588 -2.87 -42.22 17.95
N ILE A 589 -3.49 -41.09 17.61
CA ILE A 589 -3.01 -40.16 16.57
C ILE A 589 -1.61 -39.63 16.94
N PHE A 590 -1.42 -39.22 18.20
CA PHE A 590 -0.13 -38.76 18.71
C PHE A 590 0.96 -39.85 18.61
N HIS A 591 0.62 -41.10 18.90
CA HIS A 591 1.56 -42.21 18.79
C HIS A 591 1.91 -42.57 17.35
N ALA A 592 0.96 -42.46 16.41
CA ALA A 592 1.19 -42.71 14.99
C ALA A 592 2.09 -41.64 14.32
N ALA A 593 2.07 -40.40 14.82
CA ALA A 593 2.89 -39.32 14.28
C ALA A 593 4.38 -39.63 14.39
N ASN A 594 5.13 -39.48 13.30
CA ASN A 594 6.59 -39.54 13.29
C ASN A 594 7.20 -38.87 12.04
N ASN A 595 8.47 -38.48 12.15
CA ASN A 595 9.24 -37.81 11.11
C ASN A 595 10.35 -38.68 10.52
N ARG A 596 10.30 -40.02 10.65
CA ARG A 596 11.39 -40.90 10.20
C ARG A 596 11.65 -40.78 8.70
N GLN A 597 10.62 -41.04 7.88
CA GLN A 597 10.69 -40.89 6.42
C GLN A 597 11.00 -39.45 5.99
N TRP A 598 10.55 -38.47 6.76
CA TRP A 598 10.82 -37.07 6.46
C TRP A 598 12.27 -36.68 6.73
N ASN A 599 12.88 -37.21 7.79
CA ASN A 599 14.27 -36.92 8.15
C ASN A 599 15.30 -37.65 7.28
N GLU A 600 14.89 -38.68 6.54
CA GLU A 600 15.71 -39.29 5.49
C GLU A 600 15.93 -38.33 4.31
N LYS A 601 15.03 -37.35 4.11
CA LYS A 601 15.17 -36.32 3.08
C LYS A 601 16.17 -35.25 3.49
N SER A 602 17.05 -34.89 2.56
CA SER A 602 17.92 -33.73 2.66
C SER A 602 17.12 -32.42 2.76
N ALA A 603 17.78 -31.35 3.22
CA ALA A 603 17.19 -30.00 3.23
C ALA A 603 16.72 -29.55 1.84
N GLY A 604 17.46 -29.92 0.79
CA GLY A 604 17.09 -29.66 -0.61
C GLY A 604 15.79 -30.36 -1.01
N GLU A 605 15.67 -31.66 -0.76
CA GLU A 605 14.46 -32.43 -1.08
C GLU A 605 13.23 -31.94 -0.29
N LYS A 606 13.39 -31.59 0.98
CA LYS A 606 12.32 -30.99 1.79
C LYS A 606 11.89 -29.63 1.22
N SER A 607 12.84 -28.79 0.82
CA SER A 607 12.59 -27.51 0.17
C SER A 607 11.82 -27.67 -1.14
N GLU A 608 12.17 -28.66 -1.97
CA GLU A 608 11.46 -29.00 -3.21
C GLU A 608 10.00 -29.41 -2.94
N VAL A 609 9.74 -30.21 -1.91
CA VAL A 609 8.37 -30.59 -1.53
C VAL A 609 7.54 -29.37 -1.13
N LEU A 610 8.10 -28.44 -0.35
CA LEU A 610 7.39 -27.22 0.05
C LEU A 610 7.13 -26.29 -1.14
N ASN A 611 8.09 -26.14 -2.05
CA ASN A 611 7.88 -25.38 -3.29
C ASN A 611 6.82 -26.04 -4.19
N LYS A 612 6.83 -27.37 -4.31
CA LYS A 612 5.80 -28.12 -5.04
C LYS A 612 4.42 -27.94 -4.41
N ALA A 613 4.30 -27.89 -3.08
CA ALA A 613 3.05 -27.57 -2.41
C ALA A 613 2.56 -26.16 -2.77
N ALA A 614 3.48 -25.18 -2.83
CA ALA A 614 3.16 -23.81 -3.25
C ALA A 614 2.61 -23.76 -4.68
N ASP A 615 3.23 -24.52 -5.59
CA ASP A 615 2.77 -24.64 -6.98
C ASP A 615 1.42 -25.36 -7.07
N LEU A 616 1.19 -26.39 -6.25
CA LEU A 616 -0.11 -27.07 -6.17
C LEU A 616 -1.21 -26.14 -5.64
N TYR A 617 -0.90 -25.25 -4.70
CA TYR A 617 -1.84 -24.24 -4.23
C TYR A 617 -2.19 -23.24 -5.35
N GLU A 618 -1.20 -22.75 -6.10
CA GLU A 618 -1.44 -21.89 -7.27
C GLU A 618 -2.21 -22.63 -8.38
N GLN A 619 -1.98 -23.93 -8.58
CA GLN A 619 -2.71 -24.74 -9.58
C GLN A 619 -4.16 -25.03 -9.16
N ASN A 620 -4.43 -25.13 -7.86
CA ASN A 620 -5.74 -25.42 -7.30
C ASN A 620 -6.42 -24.18 -6.68
N TYR A 621 -6.00 -22.98 -7.10
CA TYR A 621 -6.48 -21.71 -6.56
C TYR A 621 -8.01 -21.60 -6.56
N GLY A 622 -8.68 -22.14 -7.60
CA GLY A 622 -10.13 -22.12 -7.72
C GLY A 622 -10.86 -22.81 -6.57
N LEU A 623 -10.35 -23.95 -6.07
CA LEU A 623 -10.94 -24.65 -4.92
C LEU A 623 -10.64 -23.91 -3.62
N LEU A 624 -9.37 -23.52 -3.41
CA LEU A 624 -8.93 -22.87 -2.17
C LEU A 624 -9.61 -21.51 -1.98
N MET A 625 -9.69 -20.69 -3.04
CA MET A 625 -10.39 -19.41 -3.00
C MET A 625 -11.91 -19.59 -2.83
N LYS A 626 -12.51 -20.59 -3.49
CA LYS A 626 -13.95 -20.89 -3.31
C LYS A 626 -14.27 -21.17 -1.84
N LEU A 627 -13.45 -21.98 -1.17
CA LEU A 627 -13.63 -22.26 0.25
C LEU A 627 -13.35 -21.02 1.11
N ALA A 628 -12.30 -20.25 0.82
CA ALA A 628 -12.05 -19.00 1.56
C ALA A 628 -13.24 -18.01 1.48
N VAL A 629 -13.90 -17.93 0.31
CA VAL A 629 -15.08 -17.08 0.13
C VAL A 629 -16.32 -17.66 0.81
N LEU A 630 -16.61 -18.94 0.60
CA LEU A 630 -17.88 -19.55 1.02
C LEU A 630 -17.88 -20.09 2.45
N GLU A 631 -16.75 -20.61 2.93
CA GLU A 631 -16.59 -21.15 4.28
C GLU A 631 -16.21 -20.05 5.28
N ALA A 632 -15.22 -19.22 4.93
CA ALA A 632 -14.72 -18.17 5.83
C ALA A 632 -15.31 -16.77 5.58
N GLY A 633 -16.17 -16.61 4.57
CA GLY A 633 -16.86 -15.36 4.29
C GLY A 633 -15.97 -14.25 3.70
N LYS A 634 -14.81 -14.59 3.13
CA LYS A 634 -13.85 -13.59 2.61
C LYS A 634 -14.26 -13.02 1.27
N THR A 635 -14.08 -11.71 1.09
CA THR A 635 -14.22 -11.09 -0.24
C THR A 635 -13.18 -11.65 -1.22
N LEU A 636 -13.43 -11.53 -2.52
CA LEU A 636 -12.50 -12.01 -3.56
C LEU A 636 -11.07 -11.45 -3.41
N PRO A 637 -10.86 -10.13 -3.18
CA PRO A 637 -9.51 -9.62 -2.91
C PRO A 637 -8.85 -10.29 -1.70
N ASN A 638 -9.59 -10.49 -0.60
CA ASN A 638 -9.04 -11.11 0.60
C ASN A 638 -8.72 -12.60 0.40
N ALA A 639 -9.51 -13.32 -0.40
CA ALA A 639 -9.22 -14.71 -0.76
C ALA A 639 -7.95 -14.84 -1.62
N ILE A 640 -7.72 -13.89 -2.55
CA ILE A 640 -6.48 -13.82 -3.33
C ILE A 640 -5.29 -13.54 -2.40
N SER A 641 -5.38 -12.51 -1.54
CA SER A 641 -4.30 -12.17 -0.61
C SER A 641 -3.95 -13.33 0.32
N GLU A 642 -4.94 -14.06 0.82
CA GLU A 642 -4.71 -15.21 1.69
C GLU A 642 -4.04 -16.39 0.96
N LEU A 643 -4.48 -16.71 -0.25
CA LEU A 643 -3.82 -17.74 -1.05
C LEU A 643 -2.35 -17.36 -1.31
N ARG A 644 -2.11 -16.10 -1.66
CA ARG A 644 -0.76 -15.56 -1.88
C ARG A 644 0.11 -15.67 -0.64
N GLU A 645 -0.41 -15.29 0.52
CA GLU A 645 0.29 -15.39 1.80
C GLU A 645 0.65 -16.85 2.15
N ALA A 646 -0.25 -17.81 1.88
CA ALA A 646 0.03 -19.25 2.05
C ALA A 646 1.17 -19.75 1.14
N VAL A 647 1.13 -19.35 -0.14
CA VAL A 647 2.18 -19.65 -1.13
C VAL A 647 3.52 -19.02 -0.72
N ASP A 648 3.49 -17.77 -0.26
CA ASP A 648 4.68 -17.07 0.18
C ASP A 648 5.29 -17.71 1.44
N PHE A 649 4.49 -18.19 2.40
CA PHE A 649 5.00 -18.96 3.54
C PHE A 649 5.73 -20.24 3.12
N LEU A 650 5.13 -21.01 2.20
CA LEU A 650 5.74 -22.24 1.70
C LEU A 650 7.09 -21.95 1.03
N ARG A 651 7.13 -20.99 0.10
CA ARG A 651 8.35 -20.60 -0.63
C ARG A 651 9.39 -19.97 0.29
N TYR A 652 8.97 -19.14 1.24
CA TYR A 652 9.88 -18.49 2.19
C TYR A 652 10.54 -19.50 3.14
N TYR A 653 9.77 -20.41 3.76
CA TYR A 653 10.36 -21.41 4.66
C TYR A 653 11.16 -22.49 3.91
N ALA A 654 10.81 -22.80 2.66
CA ALA A 654 11.64 -23.62 1.79
C ALA A 654 13.01 -22.97 1.55
N GLN A 655 13.06 -21.65 1.38
CA GLN A 655 14.30 -20.91 1.20
C GLN A 655 15.09 -20.75 2.51
N GLN A 656 14.42 -20.46 3.63
CA GLN A 656 15.07 -20.39 4.94
C GLN A 656 15.70 -21.73 5.35
N LEU A 657 15.05 -22.85 5.04
CA LEU A 657 15.61 -24.18 5.22
C LEU A 657 16.93 -24.37 4.47
N ARG A 658 16.95 -24.06 3.16
CA ARG A 658 18.17 -24.14 2.35
C ARG A 658 19.27 -23.24 2.90
N PHE A 659 18.92 -21.99 3.20
CA PHE A 659 19.86 -21.03 3.75
C PHE A 659 20.53 -21.52 5.04
N LEU A 660 19.77 -22.06 6.00
CA LEU A 660 20.34 -22.58 7.24
C LEU A 660 21.19 -23.84 7.00
N ALA A 661 20.79 -24.71 6.09
CA ALA A 661 21.55 -25.92 5.75
C ALA A 661 22.88 -25.59 5.06
N GLU A 662 22.88 -24.66 4.10
CA GLU A 662 24.07 -24.20 3.37
C GLU A 662 25.12 -23.53 4.28
N HIS A 663 24.70 -23.03 5.44
CA HIS A 663 25.58 -22.37 6.41
C HIS A 663 25.92 -23.27 7.62
N ASP A 664 25.55 -24.55 7.60
CA ASP A 664 25.70 -25.49 8.72
C ASP A 664 25.05 -24.99 10.03
N LYS A 665 23.89 -24.33 9.92
CA LYS A 665 23.10 -23.76 11.03
C LYS A 665 21.73 -24.40 11.21
N LEU A 666 21.37 -25.38 10.38
CA LEU A 666 20.15 -26.16 10.57
C LEU A 666 20.36 -27.17 11.70
N ALA A 667 19.85 -26.85 12.90
CA ALA A 667 19.89 -27.76 14.04
C ALA A 667 18.84 -28.89 13.95
N GLU A 668 19.01 -29.91 14.79
CA GLU A 668 18.11 -31.07 14.86
C GLU A 668 16.65 -30.67 15.13
N PRO A 669 15.67 -31.40 14.55
CA PRO A 669 14.26 -31.17 14.84
C PRO A 669 13.94 -31.38 16.33
N ARG A 670 12.89 -30.73 16.81
CA ARG A 670 12.38 -30.94 18.16
C ARG A 670 11.72 -32.30 18.31
N GLY A 671 10.85 -32.67 17.36
CA GLY A 671 10.10 -33.93 17.36
C GLY A 671 8.66 -33.76 16.86
N LYS A 672 7.68 -33.91 17.74
CA LYS A 672 6.25 -33.75 17.44
C LYS A 672 5.76 -32.35 17.78
N ILE A 673 5.19 -31.66 16.81
CA ILE A 673 4.64 -30.31 16.96
C ILE A 673 3.12 -30.34 16.74
N LEU A 674 2.39 -29.69 17.63
CA LEU A 674 0.96 -29.43 17.48
C LEU A 674 0.76 -28.03 16.88
N CYS A 675 0.14 -27.94 15.71
CA CYS A 675 -0.23 -26.67 15.08
C CYS A 675 -1.73 -26.43 15.26
N ILE A 676 -2.10 -25.33 15.91
CA ILE A 676 -3.49 -24.91 16.12
C ILE A 676 -3.68 -23.55 15.46
N SER A 677 -4.56 -23.50 14.46
CA SER A 677 -4.75 -22.31 13.61
C SER A 677 -6.16 -21.71 13.75
N PRO A 678 -6.31 -20.40 13.48
CA PRO A 678 -7.58 -19.70 13.62
C PRO A 678 -8.42 -19.77 12.35
N TRP A 679 -9.71 -19.42 12.45
CA TRP A 679 -10.66 -19.39 11.34
C TRP A 679 -10.52 -18.17 10.43
N ASN A 680 -9.82 -17.12 10.87
CA ASN A 680 -9.79 -15.84 10.15
C ASN A 680 -8.71 -15.76 9.06
N PHE A 681 -7.70 -16.64 9.14
CA PHE A 681 -6.76 -16.94 8.05
C PHE A 681 -6.63 -18.47 7.95
N PRO A 682 -7.71 -19.14 7.52
CA PRO A 682 -7.81 -20.59 7.60
C PRO A 682 -6.91 -21.33 6.62
N LEU A 683 -6.33 -20.64 5.63
CA LEU A 683 -5.34 -21.19 4.71
C LEU A 683 -3.94 -20.65 5.00
N ALA A 684 -3.76 -19.33 5.12
CA ALA A 684 -2.43 -18.73 5.23
C ALA A 684 -1.71 -19.07 6.53
N ILE A 685 -2.31 -18.75 7.69
CA ILE A 685 -1.70 -19.01 9.00
C ILE A 685 -1.61 -20.53 9.22
N PHE A 686 -2.65 -21.27 8.86
CA PHE A 686 -2.64 -22.75 8.90
C PHE A 686 -1.43 -23.33 8.15
N THR A 687 -1.23 -22.91 6.90
CA THR A 687 -0.12 -23.37 6.07
C THR A 687 1.23 -22.89 6.62
N GLY A 688 1.33 -21.63 7.07
CA GLY A 688 2.57 -21.06 7.59
C GLY A 688 3.10 -21.79 8.82
N GLN A 689 2.23 -22.12 9.77
CA GLN A 689 2.61 -22.89 10.96
C GLN A 689 3.13 -24.29 10.57
N ILE A 690 2.39 -24.99 9.71
CA ILE A 690 2.74 -26.34 9.25
C ILE A 690 4.05 -26.33 8.45
N ALA A 691 4.18 -25.42 7.48
CA ALA A 691 5.33 -25.31 6.61
C ALA A 691 6.63 -25.07 7.39
N ALA A 692 6.60 -24.19 8.39
CA ALA A 692 7.75 -23.93 9.25
C ALA A 692 8.15 -25.18 10.06
N ALA A 693 7.18 -25.88 10.65
CA ALA A 693 7.44 -27.07 11.45
C ALA A 693 7.99 -28.23 10.60
N LEU A 694 7.44 -28.44 9.40
CA LEU A 694 7.93 -29.41 8.43
C LEU A 694 9.33 -29.05 7.92
N ALA A 695 9.58 -27.77 7.61
CA ALA A 695 10.88 -27.29 7.18
C ALA A 695 11.97 -27.56 8.24
N ALA A 696 11.64 -27.34 9.52
CA ALA A 696 12.50 -27.67 10.65
C ALA A 696 12.66 -29.20 10.90
N GLY A 697 12.02 -30.07 10.11
CA GLY A 697 12.15 -31.53 10.21
C GLY A 697 11.21 -32.19 11.22
N ASN A 698 10.21 -31.48 11.74
CA ASN A 698 9.29 -32.03 12.74
C ASN A 698 8.14 -32.82 12.09
N SER A 699 7.54 -33.74 12.85
CA SER A 699 6.20 -34.25 12.55
C SER A 699 5.15 -33.31 13.13
N VAL A 700 4.06 -33.12 12.41
CA VAL A 700 3.02 -32.14 12.68
C VAL A 700 1.66 -32.83 12.85
N ILE A 701 0.96 -32.47 13.92
CA ILE A 701 -0.47 -32.69 14.05
C ILE A 701 -1.13 -31.33 13.93
N ALA A 702 -1.97 -31.15 12.91
CA ALA A 702 -2.62 -29.89 12.59
C ALA A 702 -4.10 -29.93 13.00
N LYS A 703 -4.50 -29.01 13.88
CA LYS A 703 -5.88 -28.80 14.31
C LYS A 703 -6.35 -27.42 13.83
N PRO A 704 -7.15 -27.33 12.74
CA PRO A 704 -7.72 -26.06 12.31
C PRO A 704 -8.87 -25.63 13.22
N ALA A 705 -9.29 -24.37 13.12
CA ALA A 705 -10.55 -23.91 13.71
C ALA A 705 -11.74 -24.69 13.10
N GLU A 706 -12.71 -25.04 13.94
CA GLU A 706 -13.87 -25.85 13.56
C GLU A 706 -14.72 -25.23 12.46
N GLN A 707 -14.78 -23.89 12.41
CA GLN A 707 -15.54 -23.13 11.42
C GLN A 707 -15.01 -23.32 9.99
N THR A 708 -13.74 -23.70 9.83
CA THR A 708 -13.03 -23.70 8.54
C THR A 708 -12.32 -25.04 8.27
N SER A 709 -13.06 -26.13 8.42
CA SER A 709 -12.55 -27.49 8.33
C SER A 709 -12.30 -27.95 6.88
N LEU A 710 -13.10 -27.50 5.92
CA LEU A 710 -13.06 -27.95 4.52
C LEU A 710 -11.81 -27.41 3.81
N ILE A 711 -11.47 -26.13 4.00
CA ILE A 711 -10.26 -25.55 3.41
C ILE A 711 -8.98 -26.16 4.00
N ALA A 712 -8.97 -26.47 5.30
CA ALA A 712 -7.85 -27.16 5.94
C ALA A 712 -7.67 -28.58 5.40
N HIS A 713 -8.78 -29.31 5.20
CA HIS A 713 -8.77 -30.63 4.56
C HIS A 713 -8.20 -30.58 3.13
N ALA A 714 -8.67 -29.63 2.30
CA ALA A 714 -8.17 -29.45 0.95
C ALA A 714 -6.66 -29.12 0.94
N ALA A 715 -6.22 -28.21 1.82
CA ALA A 715 -4.81 -27.82 1.96
C ALA A 715 -3.89 -29.00 2.31
N VAL A 716 -4.28 -29.83 3.30
CA VAL A 716 -3.46 -30.98 3.73
C VAL A 716 -3.41 -32.06 2.65
N LYS A 717 -4.49 -32.30 1.90
CA LYS A 717 -4.44 -33.20 0.72
C LYS A 717 -3.39 -32.74 -0.30
N LEU A 718 -3.31 -31.44 -0.57
CA LEU A 718 -2.31 -30.89 -1.49
C LEU A 718 -0.88 -31.02 -0.94
N LEU A 719 -0.68 -30.85 0.38
CA LEU A 719 0.63 -31.10 1.03
C LEU A 719 1.06 -32.57 0.92
N HIS A 720 0.13 -33.51 1.09
CA HIS A 720 0.41 -34.93 0.86
C HIS A 720 0.74 -35.22 -0.60
N GLN A 721 -0.03 -34.65 -1.54
CA GLN A 721 0.25 -34.75 -2.97
C GLN A 721 1.62 -34.15 -3.36
N ALA A 722 2.07 -33.11 -2.65
CA ALA A 722 3.38 -32.53 -2.84
C ALA A 722 4.49 -33.54 -2.46
N GLY A 723 4.26 -34.34 -1.41
CA GLY A 723 5.18 -35.40 -0.99
C GLY A 723 5.41 -35.47 0.53
N VAL A 724 4.60 -34.78 1.34
CA VAL A 724 4.67 -34.88 2.80
C VAL A 724 4.03 -36.22 3.25
N PRO A 725 4.76 -37.10 3.96
CA PRO A 725 4.20 -38.38 4.41
C PRO A 725 3.02 -38.22 5.38
N MET A 726 2.03 -39.11 5.32
CA MET A 726 0.87 -39.12 6.23
C MET A 726 1.27 -39.26 7.70
N THR A 727 2.33 -40.02 8.00
CA THR A 727 2.86 -40.13 9.37
C THR A 727 3.50 -38.84 9.86
N THR A 728 3.96 -37.98 8.94
CA THR A 728 4.65 -36.73 9.24
C THR A 728 3.70 -35.56 9.36
N LEU A 729 2.62 -35.50 8.58
CA LEU A 729 1.56 -34.49 8.72
C LEU A 729 0.22 -35.19 8.90
N GLN A 730 -0.43 -34.98 10.04
CA GLN A 730 -1.79 -35.46 10.27
C GLN A 730 -2.73 -34.28 10.49
N LEU A 731 -3.90 -34.31 9.84
CA LEU A 731 -4.99 -33.36 10.05
C LEU A 731 -6.00 -33.95 11.03
N VAL A 732 -6.35 -33.18 12.06
CA VAL A 732 -7.33 -33.58 13.06
C VAL A 732 -8.44 -32.52 13.12
N LEU A 733 -9.61 -32.85 12.60
CA LEU A 733 -10.76 -31.96 12.59
C LEU A 733 -11.54 -32.07 13.90
N GLY A 734 -11.93 -30.95 14.49
CA GLY A 734 -12.75 -30.93 15.69
C GLY A 734 -12.86 -29.57 16.35
N ALA A 735 -13.63 -29.49 17.43
CA ALA A 735 -13.84 -28.28 18.20
C ALA A 735 -12.74 -28.05 19.26
N GLY A 736 -12.94 -27.05 20.12
CA GLY A 736 -11.96 -26.66 21.14
C GLY A 736 -11.67 -27.72 22.21
N ASP A 737 -12.62 -28.61 22.49
CA ASP A 737 -12.47 -29.73 23.42
C ASP A 737 -11.44 -30.76 22.93
N LEU A 738 -11.48 -31.11 21.64
CA LEU A 738 -10.47 -31.94 20.99
C LEU A 738 -9.09 -31.27 21.01
N GLY A 739 -9.04 -29.96 20.77
CA GLY A 739 -7.80 -29.18 20.89
C GLY A 739 -7.22 -29.22 22.31
N ALA A 740 -8.07 -29.08 23.33
CA ALA A 740 -7.67 -29.17 24.73
C ALA A 740 -7.15 -30.56 25.11
N GLU A 741 -7.71 -31.63 24.53
CA GLU A 741 -7.22 -32.99 24.76
C GLU A 741 -5.90 -33.27 24.03
N LEU A 742 -5.73 -32.76 22.80
CA LEU A 742 -4.47 -32.85 22.08
C LEU A 742 -3.32 -32.17 22.85
N VAL A 743 -3.54 -30.99 23.42
CA VAL A 743 -2.51 -30.25 24.17
C VAL A 743 -1.97 -31.02 25.39
N LYS A 744 -2.72 -31.99 25.92
CA LYS A 744 -2.26 -32.85 27.03
C LYS A 744 -1.27 -33.93 26.60
N GLN A 745 -1.21 -34.24 25.31
CA GLN A 745 -0.25 -35.22 24.79
C GLN A 745 1.18 -34.66 24.88
N PRO A 746 2.22 -35.50 25.02
CA PRO A 746 3.59 -35.05 25.25
C PRO A 746 4.26 -34.56 23.96
N PHE A 747 3.69 -33.54 23.32
CA PHE A 747 4.28 -32.81 22.20
C PHE A 747 5.59 -32.13 22.61
N ASP A 748 6.54 -31.98 21.68
CA ASP A 748 7.79 -31.24 21.90
C ASP A 748 7.62 -29.72 21.68
N GLY A 749 6.49 -29.32 21.11
CA GLY A 749 6.11 -27.93 20.96
C GLY A 749 4.71 -27.72 20.44
N VAL A 750 4.15 -26.55 20.71
CA VAL A 750 2.85 -26.09 20.20
C VAL A 750 3.06 -24.77 19.46
N VAL A 751 2.50 -24.69 18.25
CA VAL A 751 2.38 -23.45 17.48
C VAL A 751 0.90 -23.10 17.45
N PHE A 752 0.53 -22.04 18.17
CA PHE A 752 -0.84 -21.60 18.34
C PHE A 752 -1.04 -20.21 17.75
N THR A 753 -2.16 -20.01 17.07
CA THR A 753 -2.64 -18.66 16.76
C THR A 753 -4.14 -18.56 17.06
N GLY A 754 -4.52 -17.60 17.89
CA GLY A 754 -5.90 -17.45 18.37
C GLY A 754 -6.04 -16.46 19.52
N SER A 755 -7.02 -16.64 20.41
CA SER A 755 -7.24 -15.70 21.51
C SER A 755 -6.18 -15.81 22.61
N THR A 756 -5.92 -14.69 23.29
CA THR A 756 -4.98 -14.64 24.43
C THR A 756 -5.38 -15.59 25.56
N ASP A 757 -6.67 -15.75 25.84
CA ASP A 757 -7.16 -16.64 26.89
C ASP A 757 -6.86 -18.11 26.61
N VAL A 758 -7.07 -18.57 25.37
CA VAL A 758 -6.74 -19.94 24.97
C VAL A 758 -5.22 -20.15 24.95
N ALA A 759 -4.45 -19.16 24.51
CA ALA A 759 -2.98 -19.24 24.55
C ALA A 759 -2.45 -19.38 25.99
N LYS A 760 -3.03 -18.66 26.96
CA LYS A 760 -2.70 -18.79 28.38
C LYS A 760 -3.06 -20.16 28.94
N PHE A 761 -4.23 -20.68 28.58
CA PHE A 761 -4.63 -22.04 28.94
C PHE A 761 -3.62 -23.08 28.43
N ILE A 762 -3.24 -23.00 27.15
CA ILE A 762 -2.22 -23.87 26.56
C ILE A 762 -0.90 -23.74 27.34
N ASN A 763 -0.44 -22.52 27.60
CA ASN A 763 0.80 -22.28 28.33
C ASN A 763 0.81 -22.94 29.72
N GLN A 764 -0.31 -22.88 30.45
CA GLN A 764 -0.44 -23.52 31.77
C GLN A 764 -0.36 -25.05 31.67
N GLN A 765 -0.97 -25.66 30.66
CA GLN A 765 -0.87 -27.10 30.42
C GLN A 765 0.58 -27.51 30.09
N LEU A 766 1.25 -26.75 29.21
CA LEU A 766 2.63 -27.01 28.82
C LEU A 766 3.63 -26.83 29.96
N ALA A 767 3.42 -25.85 30.85
CA ALA A 767 4.25 -25.67 32.04
C ALA A 767 4.15 -26.85 33.03
N ALA A 768 3.06 -27.64 32.95
CA ALA A 768 2.87 -28.86 33.71
C ALA A 768 3.43 -30.12 33.01
N ALA A 769 3.99 -30.01 31.81
CA ALA A 769 4.57 -31.14 31.10
C ALA A 769 6.01 -31.43 31.59
N ASP A 770 6.39 -32.71 31.55
CA ASP A 770 7.70 -33.19 32.02
C ASP A 770 8.79 -33.09 30.94
N ASN A 771 8.41 -32.96 29.66
CA ASN A 771 9.31 -32.86 28.51
C ASN A 771 9.63 -31.40 28.08
N ASP A 772 9.18 -30.41 28.85
CA ASP A 772 9.42 -28.97 28.65
C ASP A 772 9.22 -28.46 27.21
N PRO A 773 7.98 -28.57 26.68
CA PRO A 773 7.68 -28.19 25.31
C PRO A 773 7.76 -26.69 25.07
N ILE A 774 8.09 -26.32 23.84
CA ILE A 774 8.06 -24.91 23.44
C ILE A 774 6.64 -24.45 23.08
N LEU A 775 6.38 -23.17 23.26
CA LEU A 775 5.17 -22.52 22.77
C LEU A 775 5.56 -21.35 21.86
N ILE A 776 5.01 -21.34 20.64
CA ILE A 776 4.86 -20.13 19.82
C ILE A 776 3.37 -19.81 19.85
N ALA A 777 3.00 -18.69 20.47
CA ALA A 777 1.61 -18.23 20.54
C ALA A 777 1.51 -16.82 19.97
N GLU A 778 0.83 -16.69 18.84
CA GLU A 778 0.47 -15.40 18.24
C GLU A 778 -1.00 -15.11 18.53
N THR A 779 -1.33 -13.91 19.01
CA THR A 779 -2.67 -13.60 19.53
C THR A 779 -3.16 -12.23 19.07
N GLY A 780 -4.18 -11.68 19.74
CA GLY A 780 -4.88 -10.46 19.33
C GLY A 780 -4.12 -9.15 19.54
N GLY A 781 -4.75 -8.04 19.18
CA GLY A 781 -4.16 -6.70 19.32
C GLY A 781 -5.18 -5.58 19.58
N LEU A 782 -4.78 -4.59 20.39
CA LEU A 782 -5.42 -3.27 20.45
C LEU A 782 -4.66 -2.30 19.56
N ASN A 783 -4.80 -2.49 18.25
CA ASN A 783 -3.98 -1.80 17.26
C ASN A 783 -4.33 -0.32 17.12
N VAL A 784 -3.30 0.51 16.98
CA VAL A 784 -3.40 1.97 17.03
C VAL A 784 -2.89 2.61 15.75
N LEU A 785 -3.64 3.57 15.21
CA LEU A 785 -3.16 4.48 14.17
C LEU A 785 -3.21 5.92 14.70
N THR A 786 -2.07 6.60 14.71
CA THR A 786 -1.98 8.01 15.11
C THR A 786 -1.98 8.90 13.88
N VAL A 787 -2.79 9.95 13.88
CA VAL A 787 -2.90 10.90 12.76
C VAL A 787 -2.72 12.33 13.28
N ASP A 788 -1.70 13.01 12.77
CA ASP A 788 -1.48 14.42 13.06
C ASP A 788 -2.08 15.33 11.98
N SER A 789 -2.02 16.64 12.22
CA SER A 789 -2.59 17.65 11.32
C SER A 789 -1.82 17.86 10.00
N SER A 790 -0.69 17.16 9.80
CA SER A 790 0.10 17.18 8.55
C SER A 790 -0.28 16.09 7.56
N ALA A 791 -1.07 15.09 8.00
CA ALA A 791 -1.52 13.99 7.18
C ALA A 791 -2.48 14.44 6.06
N LEU A 792 -2.46 13.71 4.93
CA LEU A 792 -3.40 13.92 3.84
C LEU A 792 -4.75 13.22 4.16
N PRO A 793 -5.89 13.94 4.23
CA PRO A 793 -7.17 13.36 4.65
C PRO A 793 -7.60 12.16 3.80
N GLU A 794 -7.48 12.24 2.48
CA GLU A 794 -7.96 11.23 1.53
C GLU A 794 -7.20 9.89 1.69
N GLN A 795 -5.88 9.97 1.93
CA GLN A 795 -5.06 8.79 2.25
C GLN A 795 -5.46 8.18 3.59
N VAL A 796 -5.58 9.02 4.63
CA VAL A 796 -5.97 8.55 5.97
C VAL A 796 -7.33 7.87 5.94
N VAL A 797 -8.32 8.44 5.26
CA VAL A 797 -9.66 7.84 5.15
C VAL A 797 -9.56 6.46 4.49
N THR A 798 -8.86 6.36 3.37
CA THR A 798 -8.67 5.08 2.66
C THR A 798 -8.01 4.02 3.56
N ASP A 799 -6.93 4.40 4.23
CA ASP A 799 -6.15 3.50 5.08
C ASP A 799 -6.88 3.12 6.37
N VAL A 800 -7.67 4.04 6.95
CA VAL A 800 -8.53 3.77 8.12
C VAL A 800 -9.63 2.79 7.76
N LEU A 801 -10.37 3.02 6.67
CA LEU A 801 -11.47 2.15 6.26
C LEU A 801 -10.95 0.74 5.94
N SER A 802 -9.85 0.65 5.19
CA SER A 802 -9.18 -0.63 4.90
C SER A 802 -8.72 -1.32 6.18
N SER A 803 -8.02 -0.61 7.08
CA SER A 803 -7.49 -1.23 8.30
C SER A 803 -8.57 -1.65 9.28
N ALA A 804 -9.69 -0.93 9.38
CA ALA A 804 -10.73 -1.19 10.37
C ALA A 804 -11.80 -2.18 9.91
N PHE A 805 -12.15 -2.17 8.61
CA PHE A 805 -13.35 -2.84 8.11
C PHE A 805 -13.09 -3.93 7.07
N ASP A 806 -11.91 -3.98 6.44
CA ASP A 806 -11.55 -5.10 5.58
C ASP A 806 -11.70 -6.44 6.33
N SER A 807 -12.17 -7.48 5.64
CA SER A 807 -12.50 -8.78 6.26
C SER A 807 -13.48 -8.67 7.45
N ALA A 808 -14.38 -7.67 7.44
CA ALA A 808 -15.26 -7.31 8.56
C ALA A 808 -14.49 -7.05 9.87
N GLY A 809 -13.28 -6.49 9.78
CA GLY A 809 -12.43 -6.23 10.95
C GLY A 809 -11.94 -7.50 11.66
N GLN A 810 -12.01 -8.67 11.01
CA GLN A 810 -11.61 -9.97 11.56
C GLN A 810 -10.13 -10.28 11.28
N ARG A 811 -9.27 -9.27 11.29
CA ARG A 811 -7.81 -9.43 11.25
C ARG A 811 -7.25 -9.14 12.64
N CYS A 812 -6.26 -9.90 13.08
CA CYS A 812 -5.52 -9.57 14.31
C CYS A 812 -4.86 -8.19 14.20
N SER A 813 -4.45 -7.78 13.00
CA SER A 813 -3.89 -6.44 12.69
C SER A 813 -4.93 -5.34 12.45
N ALA A 814 -6.24 -5.62 12.50
CA ALA A 814 -7.24 -4.61 12.18
C ALA A 814 -7.19 -3.42 13.16
N LEU A 815 -7.37 -2.21 12.63
CA LEU A 815 -7.34 -0.97 13.40
C LEU A 815 -8.48 -0.94 14.42
N ARG A 816 -8.12 -0.82 15.70
CA ARG A 816 -9.09 -0.76 16.81
C ARG A 816 -9.23 0.65 17.37
N ILE A 817 -8.13 1.41 17.41
CA ILE A 817 -8.05 2.74 18.00
C ILE A 817 -7.42 3.72 17.01
N LEU A 818 -8.21 4.67 16.51
CA LEU A 818 -7.73 5.81 15.73
C LEU A 818 -7.54 7.01 16.66
N LEU A 819 -6.31 7.52 16.73
CA LEU A 819 -5.99 8.75 17.46
C LEU A 819 -5.94 9.91 16.47
N LEU A 820 -6.86 10.86 16.59
CA LEU A 820 -6.90 12.06 15.76
C LEU A 820 -6.45 13.28 16.56
N GLN A 821 -5.51 14.06 16.02
CA GLN A 821 -5.16 15.34 16.61
C GLN A 821 -6.39 16.26 16.63
N GLU A 822 -6.60 16.95 17.76
CA GLU A 822 -7.81 17.74 18.01
C GLU A 822 -8.12 18.75 16.91
N ASP A 823 -7.10 19.43 16.35
CA ASP A 823 -7.23 20.46 15.30
C ASP A 823 -7.87 19.97 14.00
N ILE A 824 -7.86 18.66 13.73
CA ILE A 824 -8.38 18.05 12.49
C ILE A 824 -9.51 17.05 12.73
N ALA A 825 -9.79 16.72 14.00
CA ALA A 825 -10.61 15.57 14.36
C ALA A 825 -12.03 15.63 13.79
N ASP A 826 -12.69 16.80 13.79
CA ASP A 826 -14.06 16.95 13.28
C ASP A 826 -14.13 16.70 11.76
N LYS A 827 -13.21 17.29 10.99
CA LYS A 827 -13.12 17.13 9.53
C LYS A 827 -12.87 15.66 9.16
N PHE A 828 -11.90 15.04 9.82
CA PHE A 828 -11.53 13.65 9.56
C PHE A 828 -12.64 12.70 9.99
N TYR A 829 -13.22 12.86 11.18
CA TYR A 829 -14.32 12.03 11.64
C TYR A 829 -15.51 12.09 10.67
N THR A 830 -15.88 13.28 10.20
CA THR A 830 -16.95 13.46 9.21
C THR A 830 -16.61 12.75 7.91
N MET A 831 -15.44 12.99 7.33
CA MET A 831 -15.04 12.36 6.06
C MET A 831 -14.94 10.83 6.17
N ILE A 832 -14.41 10.29 7.27
CA ILE A 832 -14.31 8.84 7.51
C ILE A 832 -15.72 8.22 7.65
N THR A 833 -16.61 8.86 8.42
CA THR A 833 -17.96 8.33 8.64
C THR A 833 -18.82 8.41 7.39
N GLU A 834 -18.72 9.46 6.58
CA GLU A 834 -19.38 9.55 5.28
C GLU A 834 -18.79 8.56 4.28
N ALA A 835 -17.47 8.42 4.20
CA ALA A 835 -16.83 7.45 3.30
C ALA A 835 -17.15 6.00 3.69
N MET A 836 -17.32 5.71 4.99
CA MET A 836 -17.83 4.40 5.45
C MET A 836 -19.20 4.09 4.85
N GLN A 837 -20.08 5.09 4.63
CA GLN A 837 -21.39 4.88 4.01
C GLN A 837 -21.32 4.40 2.55
N GLU A 838 -20.16 4.55 1.91
CA GLU A 838 -19.96 4.12 0.54
C GLU A 838 -19.54 2.65 0.41
N LEU A 839 -19.23 1.97 1.51
CA LEU A 839 -18.89 0.55 1.55
C LEU A 839 -20.14 -0.32 1.40
N ARG A 840 -19.99 -1.51 0.81
CA ARG A 840 -21.06 -2.48 0.60
C ARG A 840 -20.85 -3.75 1.42
N PRO A 841 -21.51 -3.87 2.58
CA PRO A 841 -21.65 -5.15 3.26
C PRO A 841 -22.55 -6.09 2.45
N GLY A 842 -22.15 -7.34 2.26
CA GLY A 842 -22.91 -8.24 1.40
C GLY A 842 -22.32 -9.64 1.21
N ASN A 843 -22.89 -10.36 0.25
CA ASN A 843 -22.42 -11.68 -0.13
C ASN A 843 -20.99 -11.58 -0.72
N PRO A 844 -19.98 -12.21 -0.11
CA PRO A 844 -18.58 -12.06 -0.53
C PRO A 844 -18.26 -12.69 -1.89
N SER A 845 -19.16 -13.50 -2.46
CA SER A 845 -19.03 -14.02 -3.83
C SER A 845 -19.26 -12.96 -4.92
N LEU A 846 -19.78 -11.78 -4.58
CA LEU A 846 -19.99 -10.68 -5.51
C LEU A 846 -18.76 -9.76 -5.52
N LEU A 847 -18.29 -9.38 -6.70
CA LEU A 847 -17.16 -8.45 -6.84
C LEU A 847 -17.44 -7.07 -6.21
N SER A 848 -18.71 -6.66 -6.13
CA SER A 848 -19.13 -5.39 -5.54
C SER A 848 -19.17 -5.36 -4.02
N THR A 849 -18.93 -6.49 -3.35
CA THR A 849 -18.96 -6.57 -1.88
C THR A 849 -17.62 -6.13 -1.31
N ASP A 850 -17.65 -5.15 -0.41
CA ASP A 850 -16.45 -4.66 0.29
C ASP A 850 -16.27 -5.34 1.65
N ILE A 851 -17.39 -5.69 2.33
CA ILE A 851 -17.38 -6.25 3.68
C ILE A 851 -18.21 -7.53 3.72
N GLY A 852 -17.58 -8.65 4.06
CA GLY A 852 -18.24 -9.95 4.26
C GLY A 852 -18.97 -10.07 5.60
N PRO A 853 -19.54 -11.25 5.91
CA PRO A 853 -20.13 -11.54 7.22
C PRO A 853 -19.03 -11.73 8.29
N VAL A 854 -19.43 -11.69 9.57
CA VAL A 854 -18.62 -12.29 10.64
C VAL A 854 -18.79 -13.81 10.66
N ILE A 855 -17.82 -14.54 11.19
CA ILE A 855 -17.71 -16.00 11.00
C ILE A 855 -18.92 -16.80 11.51
N ASP A 856 -19.50 -16.41 12.65
CA ASP A 856 -20.60 -17.17 13.27
C ASP A 856 -21.53 -16.29 14.12
N ARG A 857 -22.55 -16.94 14.71
CA ARG A 857 -23.57 -16.27 15.54
C ARG A 857 -23.01 -15.79 16.87
N GLU A 858 -22.03 -16.47 17.46
CA GLU A 858 -21.44 -16.09 18.74
C GLU A 858 -20.62 -14.80 18.56
N ALA A 859 -19.80 -14.73 17.51
CA ALA A 859 -19.10 -13.52 17.11
C ALA A 859 -20.07 -12.36 16.92
N LYS A 860 -21.16 -12.57 16.17
CA LYS A 860 -22.21 -11.55 15.96
C LYS A 860 -22.81 -11.06 17.28
N GLN A 861 -23.18 -11.96 18.18
CA GLN A 861 -23.77 -11.61 19.48
C GLN A 861 -22.83 -10.78 20.36
N ARG A 862 -21.56 -11.19 20.48
CA ARG A 862 -20.55 -10.44 21.24
C ARG A 862 -20.33 -9.04 20.68
N LEU A 863 -20.25 -8.92 19.36
CA LEU A 863 -20.04 -7.64 18.68
C LEU A 863 -21.24 -6.70 18.84
N GLU A 864 -22.47 -7.20 18.68
CA GLU A 864 -23.67 -6.38 18.89
C GLU A 864 -23.84 -5.96 20.36
N ALA A 865 -23.43 -6.81 21.32
CA ALA A 865 -23.40 -6.43 22.73
C ALA A 865 -22.40 -5.29 23.00
N HIS A 866 -21.20 -5.35 22.41
CA HIS A 866 -20.21 -4.28 22.51
C HIS A 866 -20.73 -2.99 21.87
N LYS A 867 -21.33 -3.06 20.67
CA LYS A 867 -21.95 -1.90 20.02
C LYS A 867 -23.05 -1.27 20.89
N ALA A 868 -23.89 -2.08 21.51
CA ALA A 868 -24.91 -1.59 22.43
C ALA A 868 -24.32 -0.86 23.66
N LYS A 869 -23.15 -1.29 24.16
CA LYS A 869 -22.39 -0.55 25.20
C LYS A 869 -21.85 0.76 24.63
N MET A 870 -21.20 0.74 23.46
CA MET A 870 -20.59 1.91 22.85
C MET A 870 -21.60 3.00 22.48
N ARG A 871 -22.78 2.64 21.95
CA ARG A 871 -23.87 3.59 21.63
C ARG A 871 -24.30 4.45 22.83
N LYS A 872 -24.13 3.96 24.07
CA LYS A 872 -24.52 4.70 25.28
C LYS A 872 -23.47 5.70 25.75
N ILE A 873 -22.21 5.50 25.39
CA ILE A 873 -21.07 6.27 25.93
C ILE A 873 -20.33 7.08 24.87
N ALA A 874 -20.52 6.78 23.59
CA ALA A 874 -19.88 7.49 22.50
C ALA A 874 -20.45 8.91 22.38
N LEU A 875 -19.56 9.88 22.19
CA LEU A 875 -19.92 11.27 21.91
C LEU A 875 -20.63 11.38 20.56
N HIS A 876 -20.09 10.67 19.56
CA HIS A 876 -20.71 10.49 18.26
C HIS A 876 -20.58 9.03 17.84
N TYR A 877 -21.62 8.54 17.17
CA TYR A 877 -21.74 7.15 16.82
C TYR A 877 -22.34 7.05 15.42
N ALA A 878 -21.61 6.41 14.51
CA ALA A 878 -22.04 6.17 13.14
C ALA A 878 -22.03 4.67 12.85
N GLU A 879 -23.02 4.21 12.09
CA GLU A 879 -23.15 2.83 11.64
C GLU A 879 -23.52 2.77 10.17
N LEU A 880 -23.14 1.67 9.51
CA LEU A 880 -23.54 1.33 8.15
C LEU A 880 -24.60 0.22 8.18
N GLU A 881 -25.65 0.34 7.36
CA GLU A 881 -26.66 -0.71 7.24
C GLU A 881 -26.07 -2.02 6.71
N THR A 882 -26.59 -3.16 7.18
CA THR A 882 -26.15 -4.49 6.75
C THR A 882 -27.33 -5.40 6.39
N PRO A 883 -27.10 -6.43 5.55
CA PRO A 883 -28.10 -7.45 5.28
C PRO A 883 -28.60 -8.14 6.56
N GLN A 884 -29.91 -8.41 6.62
CA GLN A 884 -30.51 -9.12 7.75
C GLN A 884 -30.20 -10.63 7.75
N GLN A 885 -30.08 -11.23 6.57
CA GLN A 885 -29.77 -12.65 6.39
C GLN A 885 -28.26 -12.89 6.48
N GLY A 886 -27.86 -13.93 7.20
CA GLY A 886 -26.44 -14.24 7.47
C GLY A 886 -25.95 -13.64 8.79
N THR A 887 -24.67 -13.86 9.09
CA THR A 887 -24.00 -13.35 10.30
C THR A 887 -23.31 -12.01 10.03
N PHE A 888 -24.04 -11.02 9.48
CA PHE A 888 -23.50 -9.67 9.34
C PHE A 888 -23.61 -8.87 10.64
N VAL A 889 -22.61 -8.01 10.87
CA VAL A 889 -22.55 -7.00 11.92
C VAL A 889 -22.30 -5.66 11.24
N SER A 890 -23.15 -4.67 11.53
CA SER A 890 -23.01 -3.32 10.97
C SER A 890 -21.67 -2.69 11.37
N PRO A 891 -20.82 -2.29 10.38
CA PRO A 891 -19.62 -1.51 10.64
C PRO A 891 -19.96 -0.25 11.43
N ALA A 892 -19.16 0.03 12.46
CA ALA A 892 -19.43 1.12 13.40
C ALA A 892 -18.19 1.96 13.68
N ILE A 893 -18.38 3.27 13.82
CA ILE A 893 -17.35 4.22 14.26
C ILE A 893 -17.85 4.93 15.52
N CYS A 894 -17.11 4.76 16.61
CA CYS A 894 -17.43 5.30 17.92
C CYS A 894 -16.42 6.40 18.29
N LEU A 895 -16.84 7.67 18.32
CA LEU A 895 -16.02 8.73 18.91
C LEU A 895 -16.18 8.68 20.43
N LEU A 896 -15.07 8.42 21.13
CA LEU A 896 -15.04 8.34 22.58
C LEU A 896 -14.31 9.56 23.17
N ASP A 897 -14.69 9.90 24.40
CA ASP A 897 -14.02 10.95 25.19
C ASP A 897 -12.58 10.57 25.55
N ASN A 898 -12.35 9.28 25.85
CA ASN A 898 -11.04 8.75 26.20
C ASN A 898 -10.95 7.24 25.88
N VAL A 899 -9.74 6.68 26.00
CA VAL A 899 -9.43 5.26 25.73
C VAL A 899 -9.81 4.30 26.87
N ASP A 900 -10.31 4.81 28.01
CA ASP A 900 -10.48 3.99 29.21
C ASP A 900 -11.63 2.97 29.01
N ALA A 901 -12.63 3.29 28.18
CA ALA A 901 -13.73 2.39 27.83
C ALA A 901 -13.34 1.20 26.92
N ILE A 902 -12.12 1.21 26.36
CA ILE A 902 -11.60 0.16 25.47
C ILE A 902 -10.71 -0.78 26.30
N GLU A 903 -11.31 -1.80 26.90
CA GLU A 903 -10.60 -2.65 27.88
C GLU A 903 -9.83 -3.81 27.24
N GLN A 904 -10.40 -4.42 26.20
CA GLN A 904 -9.90 -5.63 25.54
C GLN A 904 -10.17 -5.57 24.04
N GLU A 905 -9.56 -6.50 23.29
CA GLU A 905 -9.82 -6.64 21.86
C GLU A 905 -11.30 -6.93 21.55
N VAL A 906 -11.81 -6.27 20.52
CA VAL A 906 -13.14 -6.53 19.96
C VAL A 906 -12.96 -6.92 18.49
N PHE A 907 -13.14 -8.20 18.21
CA PHE A 907 -12.76 -8.82 16.94
C PHE A 907 -13.84 -8.69 15.86
N GLY A 908 -14.05 -7.47 15.36
CA GLY A 908 -15.06 -7.19 14.33
C GLY A 908 -14.97 -5.75 13.78
N PRO A 909 -15.96 -5.32 12.98
CA PRO A 909 -15.88 -4.07 12.22
C PRO A 909 -16.27 -2.85 13.07
N ILE A 910 -15.54 -2.63 14.17
CA ILE A 910 -15.84 -1.56 15.14
C ILE A 910 -14.57 -0.73 15.37
N LEU A 911 -14.59 0.50 14.90
CA LEU A 911 -13.52 1.47 15.07
C LEU A 911 -13.82 2.39 16.26
N HIS A 912 -12.85 2.54 17.16
CA HIS A 912 -12.91 3.55 18.22
C HIS A 912 -12.02 4.72 17.83
N VAL A 913 -12.56 5.94 17.91
CA VAL A 913 -11.85 7.18 17.60
C VAL A 913 -11.69 7.96 18.90
N VAL A 914 -10.47 8.44 19.18
CA VAL A 914 -10.16 9.28 20.33
C VAL A 914 -9.38 10.50 19.88
N ARG A 915 -9.76 11.67 20.40
CA ARG A 915 -9.06 12.92 20.11
C ARG A 915 -7.86 13.07 21.03
N TYR A 916 -6.80 13.70 20.54
CA TYR A 916 -5.66 14.05 21.39
C TYR A 916 -5.15 15.46 21.12
N ARG A 917 -4.74 16.14 22.18
CA ARG A 917 -3.89 17.34 22.09
C ARG A 917 -2.44 16.91 21.92
N LYS A 918 -1.68 17.63 21.11
CA LYS A 918 -0.30 17.28 20.77
C LYS A 918 0.59 17.06 22.00
N GLU A 919 0.42 17.87 23.05
CA GLU A 919 1.14 17.75 24.32
C GLU A 919 0.73 16.54 25.18
N ASP A 920 -0.46 15.99 24.98
CA ASP A 920 -0.99 14.85 25.73
C ASP A 920 -0.66 13.50 25.09
N LEU A 921 -0.13 13.49 23.86
CA LEU A 921 0.07 12.26 23.08
C LEU A 921 0.91 11.23 23.82
N GLY A 922 2.05 11.61 24.42
CA GLY A 922 2.91 10.67 25.16
C GLY A 922 2.16 9.94 26.27
N ARG A 923 1.43 10.70 27.11
CA ARG A 923 0.61 10.15 28.19
C ARG A 923 -0.51 9.23 27.67
N LEU A 924 -1.09 9.57 26.53
CA LEU A 924 -2.13 8.75 25.90
C LEU A 924 -1.56 7.42 25.37
N LEU A 925 -0.39 7.46 24.72
CA LEU A 925 0.30 6.26 24.26
C LEU A 925 0.70 5.36 25.45
N GLU A 926 1.18 5.93 26.55
CA GLU A 926 1.46 5.20 27.79
C GLU A 926 0.22 4.49 28.34
N LYS A 927 -0.93 5.17 28.38
CA LYS A 927 -2.22 4.57 28.79
C LYS A 927 -2.61 3.41 27.89
N ILE A 928 -2.41 3.51 26.58
CA ILE A 928 -2.73 2.43 25.64
C ILE A 928 -1.77 1.26 25.85
N ASN A 929 -0.47 1.52 25.94
CA ASN A 929 0.55 0.50 26.20
C ASN A 929 0.32 -0.24 27.53
N ALA A 930 -0.27 0.42 28.54
CA ALA A 930 -0.60 -0.19 29.82
C ALA A 930 -1.66 -1.30 29.70
N LYS A 931 -2.46 -1.32 28.61
CA LYS A 931 -3.40 -2.41 28.31
C LYS A 931 -2.69 -3.71 27.89
N GLY A 932 -1.40 -3.66 27.56
CA GLY A 932 -0.52 -4.83 27.43
C GLY A 932 -0.42 -5.46 26.03
N TYR A 933 -1.25 -5.04 25.07
CA TYR A 933 -1.14 -5.48 23.67
C TYR A 933 -0.05 -4.70 22.93
N ALA A 934 0.58 -5.34 21.93
CA ALA A 934 1.64 -4.74 21.12
C ALA A 934 1.80 -5.48 19.77
N LEU A 935 0.74 -5.53 18.96
CA LEU A 935 0.77 -6.18 17.65
C LEU A 935 1.12 -5.19 16.53
N THR A 936 0.16 -4.42 16.03
CA THR A 936 0.39 -3.41 14.99
C THR A 936 0.15 -1.99 15.49
N GLY A 937 1.01 -1.07 15.07
CA GLY A 937 0.87 0.37 15.27
C GLY A 937 1.13 1.13 13.99
N GLY A 938 0.72 2.39 13.91
CA GLY A 938 1.09 3.22 12.78
C GLY A 938 0.93 4.72 13.02
N CYS A 939 1.50 5.49 12.09
CA CYS A 939 1.47 6.94 12.10
C CYS A 939 1.25 7.50 10.69
N HIS A 940 0.24 8.36 10.54
CA HIS A 940 0.13 9.27 9.40
C HIS A 940 0.65 10.65 9.81
N SER A 941 1.79 11.02 9.24
CA SER A 941 2.44 12.31 9.43
C SER A 941 3.46 12.54 8.32
N ARG A 942 3.73 13.81 8.03
CA ARG A 942 4.81 14.26 7.14
C ARG A 942 6.04 14.75 7.89
N ILE A 943 6.02 14.65 9.22
CA ILE A 943 7.06 15.17 10.13
C ILE A 943 7.78 13.96 10.75
N HIS A 944 9.05 13.80 10.43
CA HIS A 944 9.82 12.63 10.91
C HIS A 944 9.90 12.61 12.43
N LYS A 945 10.12 13.77 13.06
CA LYS A 945 10.08 13.88 14.51
C LYS A 945 8.79 13.35 15.15
N GLN A 946 7.64 13.55 14.52
CA GLN A 946 6.36 13.03 15.02
C GLN A 946 6.26 11.52 14.81
N ILE A 947 6.68 11.03 13.64
CA ILE A 947 6.76 9.60 13.32
C ILE A 947 7.66 8.88 14.34
N ASP A 948 8.88 9.37 14.53
CA ASP A 948 9.87 8.83 15.45
C ASP A 948 9.37 8.87 16.90
N PHE A 949 8.68 9.95 17.30
CA PHE A 949 8.08 10.02 18.63
C PHE A 949 7.04 8.92 18.84
N VAL A 950 6.12 8.72 17.89
CA VAL A 950 5.11 7.65 17.99
C VAL A 950 5.78 6.27 17.93
N GLU A 951 6.73 6.04 17.02
CA GLU A 951 7.49 4.78 16.89
C GLU A 951 8.19 4.40 18.21
N GLN A 952 8.77 5.38 18.91
CA GLN A 952 9.48 5.16 20.18
C GLN A 952 8.57 4.96 21.39
N HIS A 953 7.35 5.53 21.38
CA HIS A 953 6.46 5.54 22.54
C HIS A 953 5.25 4.61 22.41
N LEU A 954 4.93 4.10 21.22
CA LEU A 954 3.88 3.10 21.02
C LEU A 954 4.49 1.70 20.96
N ASN A 955 4.10 0.83 21.89
CA ASN A 955 4.56 -0.55 21.89
C ASN A 955 3.84 -1.34 20.79
N CYS A 956 4.58 -1.81 19.79
CA CYS A 956 4.08 -2.70 18.75
C CYS A 956 5.22 -3.52 18.13
N GLY A 957 4.88 -4.69 17.57
CA GLY A 957 5.85 -5.49 16.81
C GLY A 957 5.94 -5.07 15.33
N ASN A 958 4.88 -4.51 14.76
CA ASN A 958 4.81 -4.06 13.37
C ASN A 958 4.34 -2.60 13.30
N PHE A 959 5.18 -1.71 12.78
CA PHE A 959 4.92 -0.28 12.68
C PHE A 959 4.80 0.19 11.23
N TYR A 960 3.72 0.89 10.90
CA TYR A 960 3.38 1.31 9.54
C TYR A 960 3.28 2.83 9.43
N ILE A 961 3.87 3.40 8.37
CA ILE A 961 3.96 4.85 8.18
C ILE A 961 3.31 5.25 6.86
N ASN A 962 2.32 6.16 6.96
CA ASN A 962 1.56 6.71 5.83
C ASN A 962 0.94 5.64 4.90
N ARG A 963 0.41 4.58 5.51
CA ARG A 963 -0.29 3.46 4.86
C ARG A 963 -1.19 2.76 5.88
N ASN A 964 -2.07 1.89 5.39
CA ASN A 964 -2.81 0.95 6.23
C ASN A 964 -1.90 0.05 7.09
N ILE A 965 -2.46 -0.52 8.15
CA ILE A 965 -1.71 -1.32 9.15
C ILE A 965 -1.98 -2.84 9.05
N VAL A 966 -2.54 -3.28 7.92
CA VAL A 966 -2.97 -4.66 7.66
C VAL A 966 -2.21 -5.25 6.48
N GLY A 967 -2.32 -6.58 6.27
CA GLY A 967 -1.75 -7.24 5.08
C GLY A 967 -0.21 -7.28 5.07
N ALA A 968 0.41 -7.64 6.20
CA ALA A 968 1.84 -7.88 6.27
C ALA A 968 2.27 -8.97 5.27
N VAL A 969 3.36 -8.73 4.54
CA VAL A 969 3.86 -9.64 3.50
C VAL A 969 5.01 -10.48 4.05
N VAL A 970 4.93 -11.79 3.86
CA VAL A 970 5.94 -12.77 4.32
C VAL A 970 7.33 -12.42 3.80
N GLY A 971 8.33 -12.36 4.70
CA GLY A 971 9.71 -12.00 4.36
C GLY A 971 9.96 -10.53 4.08
N VAL A 972 8.91 -9.69 4.04
CA VAL A 972 9.02 -8.23 3.81
C VAL A 972 8.66 -7.44 5.06
N GLN A 973 7.52 -7.78 5.69
CA GLN A 973 7.16 -7.32 7.03
C GLN A 973 6.92 -8.53 7.93
N PRO A 974 7.97 -9.21 8.42
CA PRO A 974 7.82 -10.29 9.40
C PRO A 974 6.80 -9.90 10.48
N PHE A 975 5.83 -10.78 10.72
CA PHE A 975 4.61 -10.43 11.44
C PHE A 975 4.54 -11.12 12.80
N GLY A 976 4.21 -10.35 13.82
CA GLY A 976 4.05 -10.85 15.18
C GLY A 976 4.27 -9.75 16.21
N GLY A 977 3.69 -9.92 17.39
CA GLY A 977 3.72 -8.93 18.46
C GLY A 977 4.54 -9.38 19.66
N HIS A 978 4.44 -8.61 20.73
CA HIS A 978 4.94 -8.97 22.06
C HIS A 978 3.88 -8.65 23.13
N GLY A 979 4.16 -8.95 24.41
CA GLY A 979 3.20 -8.75 25.48
C GLY A 979 1.98 -9.67 25.34
N LEU A 980 0.78 -9.11 25.45
CA LEU A 980 -0.47 -9.87 25.26
C LEU A 980 -0.71 -10.28 23.81
N SER A 981 0.05 -9.75 22.85
CA SER A 981 -0.14 -9.99 21.42
C SER A 981 0.64 -11.18 20.88
N GLY A 982 1.66 -11.65 21.59
CA GLY A 982 2.32 -12.89 21.19
C GLY A 982 3.64 -13.14 21.88
N THR A 983 4.17 -14.32 21.64
CA THR A 983 5.47 -14.76 22.15
C THR A 983 6.60 -14.48 21.16
N GLY A 984 6.30 -14.36 19.87
CA GLY A 984 7.28 -14.52 18.81
C GLY A 984 7.95 -15.91 18.80
N PRO A 985 8.95 -16.15 17.93
CA PRO A 985 9.44 -15.21 16.90
C PRO A 985 8.40 -14.89 15.83
N LYS A 986 8.65 -13.87 15.01
CA LYS A 986 7.71 -13.41 13.98
C LYS A 986 7.51 -14.45 12.88
N ALA A 987 6.25 -14.71 12.51
CA ALA A 987 5.92 -15.47 11.32
C ALA A 987 6.46 -14.76 10.07
N GLY A 988 6.98 -15.53 9.12
CA GLY A 988 7.63 -14.99 7.92
C GLY A 988 8.95 -14.25 8.18
N GLY A 989 9.57 -14.46 9.36
CA GLY A 989 10.91 -13.98 9.72
C GLY A 989 11.95 -15.08 9.86
N GLU A 990 13.22 -14.70 9.95
CA GLU A 990 14.35 -15.64 9.91
C GLU A 990 14.48 -16.54 11.16
N PHE A 991 13.91 -16.12 12.29
CA PHE A 991 13.97 -16.85 13.56
C PHE A 991 12.86 -17.89 13.74
N TYR A 992 11.81 -17.83 12.93
CA TYR A 992 10.62 -18.65 13.13
C TYR A 992 10.90 -20.16 13.03
N LEU A 993 11.55 -20.58 11.93
CA LEU A 993 11.93 -21.99 11.71
C LEU A 993 12.90 -22.47 12.81
N GLN A 994 13.85 -21.63 13.20
CA GLN A 994 14.88 -21.98 14.18
C GLN A 994 14.32 -22.23 15.57
N ARG A 995 13.22 -21.55 15.95
CA ARG A 995 12.52 -21.86 17.22
C ARG A 995 12.05 -23.31 17.25
N LEU A 996 11.73 -23.90 16.10
CA LEU A 996 11.21 -25.26 15.94
C LEU A 996 12.32 -26.33 15.83
N THR A 997 13.58 -25.97 16.06
CA THR A 997 14.72 -26.89 16.17
C THR A 997 15.34 -26.85 17.57
N ARG A 998 16.23 -27.80 17.89
CA ARG A 998 17.00 -27.88 19.14
C ARG A 998 18.28 -27.04 19.07
N THR A 999 18.14 -25.78 18.64
CA THR A 999 19.25 -24.82 18.64
C THR A 999 19.39 -24.12 19.99
N ASP A 1000 20.64 -23.82 20.39
CA ASP A 1000 20.95 -23.05 21.61
C ASP A 1000 21.01 -21.53 21.35
N GLY A 1001 20.84 -21.09 20.10
CA GLY A 1001 20.86 -19.69 19.66
C GLY A 1001 20.29 -19.54 18.24
N TYR A 1002 19.94 -18.32 17.81
CA TYR A 1002 19.49 -18.10 16.44
C TYR A 1002 20.61 -17.55 15.56
N TYR A 1003 20.72 -18.11 14.37
CA TYR A 1003 21.54 -17.57 13.32
C TYR A 1003 20.78 -16.48 12.56
N SER A 1004 21.35 -15.29 12.46
CA SER A 1004 20.84 -14.20 11.63
C SER A 1004 21.80 -13.94 10.47
N ARG A 1005 21.24 -13.61 9.30
CA ARG A 1005 22.06 -13.14 8.17
C ARG A 1005 22.54 -11.69 8.32
N PHE A 1006 22.03 -10.97 9.31
CA PHE A 1006 22.28 -9.54 9.49
C PHE A 1006 23.32 -9.24 10.59
N GLY A 1007 23.65 -10.21 11.43
CA GLY A 1007 24.64 -10.04 12.49
C GLY A 1007 24.65 -11.20 13.48
N ASP A 1008 25.52 -11.08 14.49
CA ASP A 1008 25.61 -11.97 15.65
C ASP A 1008 24.83 -11.41 16.87
N ASP A 1009 24.85 -12.14 17.98
CA ASP A 1009 24.09 -11.84 19.19
C ASP A 1009 24.34 -10.43 19.77
N VAL A 1010 25.54 -9.86 19.58
CA VAL A 1010 25.92 -8.53 20.06
C VAL A 1010 25.66 -7.44 19.01
N SER A 1011 26.00 -7.69 17.75
CA SER A 1011 25.91 -6.68 16.68
C SER A 1011 24.48 -6.44 16.20
N LEU A 1012 23.60 -7.45 16.31
CA LEU A 1012 22.26 -7.44 15.72
C LEU A 1012 21.38 -6.28 16.21
N ARG A 1013 21.51 -5.85 17.46
CA ARG A 1013 20.77 -4.71 18.02
C ARG A 1013 21.01 -3.38 17.28
N ASN A 1014 22.17 -3.25 16.65
CA ASN A 1014 22.59 -2.03 15.95
C ASN A 1014 22.25 -2.12 14.45
N GLN A 1015 21.72 -3.26 13.99
CA GLN A 1015 21.37 -3.48 12.60
C GLN A 1015 19.95 -2.97 12.31
N LYS A 1016 19.79 -2.37 11.12
CA LYS A 1016 18.50 -1.96 10.58
C LYS A 1016 18.39 -2.43 9.12
N PRO A 1017 18.41 -3.76 8.87
CA PRO A 1017 18.45 -4.29 7.52
C PRO A 1017 17.23 -3.84 6.72
N LEU A 1018 17.47 -3.50 5.44
CA LEU A 1018 16.44 -3.25 4.45
C LEU A 1018 16.00 -4.59 3.85
N LEU A 1019 14.73 -4.91 3.98
CA LEU A 1019 14.15 -6.12 3.40
C LEU A 1019 13.69 -5.83 1.97
N PRO A 1020 13.95 -6.75 1.01
CA PRO A 1020 13.51 -6.58 -0.37
C PRO A 1020 11.98 -6.53 -0.41
N GLY A 1021 11.44 -5.73 -1.33
CA GLY A 1021 10.00 -5.53 -1.43
C GLY A 1021 9.64 -4.72 -2.67
N ILE A 1022 8.41 -4.24 -2.69
CA ILE A 1022 7.90 -3.47 -3.83
C ILE A 1022 8.51 -2.07 -3.91
N THR A 1023 8.44 -1.51 -5.11
CA THR A 1023 8.83 -0.13 -5.38
C THR A 1023 7.93 0.84 -4.61
N GLY A 1024 8.51 1.92 -4.07
CA GLY A 1024 7.75 2.94 -3.35
C GLY A 1024 7.38 2.55 -1.91
N GLU A 1025 8.09 1.57 -1.35
CA GLU A 1025 8.06 1.22 0.06
C GLU A 1025 9.47 0.99 0.60
N LYS A 1026 9.67 1.30 1.87
CA LYS A 1026 10.89 1.00 2.61
C LYS A 1026 10.53 0.10 3.79
N ASN A 1027 11.02 -1.13 3.77
CA ASN A 1027 10.73 -2.15 4.78
C ASN A 1027 12.01 -2.49 5.54
N THR A 1028 12.02 -2.26 6.85
CA THR A 1028 13.18 -2.54 7.70
C THR A 1028 12.82 -3.43 8.86
N LEU A 1029 13.78 -4.22 9.31
CA LEU A 1029 13.69 -5.01 10.54
C LEU A 1029 14.66 -4.43 11.57
N SER A 1030 14.35 -4.59 12.86
CA SER A 1030 15.22 -4.21 13.98
C SER A 1030 15.05 -5.21 15.11
N TYR A 1031 16.04 -5.27 16.00
CA TYR A 1031 16.07 -6.24 17.10
C TYR A 1031 16.25 -5.47 18.39
N LEU A 1032 15.15 -5.32 19.13
CA LEU A 1032 15.08 -4.43 20.28
C LEU A 1032 15.39 -5.21 21.56
N PRO A 1033 16.31 -4.71 22.40
CA PRO A 1033 16.51 -5.29 23.72
C PRO A 1033 15.27 -5.07 24.59
N CYS A 1034 15.00 -6.01 25.49
CA CYS A 1034 13.86 -5.97 26.39
C CYS A 1034 14.30 -6.15 27.86
N GLU A 1035 13.34 -6.16 28.78
CA GLU A 1035 13.62 -6.53 30.18
C GLU A 1035 13.66 -8.06 30.32
N VAL A 1036 14.74 -8.57 30.94
CA VAL A 1036 14.99 -10.01 31.09
C VAL A 1036 15.13 -10.36 32.58
N ALA A 1037 14.37 -11.35 33.05
CA ALA A 1037 14.49 -11.83 34.42
C ALA A 1037 15.64 -12.83 34.60
N ILE A 1038 16.44 -12.71 35.65
CA ILE A 1038 17.38 -13.76 36.07
C ILE A 1038 16.70 -14.60 37.15
N LEU A 1039 16.37 -15.84 36.81
CA LEU A 1039 15.45 -16.68 37.60
C LEU A 1039 16.16 -17.50 38.67
N ASN A 1040 17.45 -17.81 38.48
CA ASN A 1040 18.33 -18.45 39.44
C ASN A 1040 19.80 -18.18 39.06
N GLY A 1041 20.75 -18.71 39.83
CA GLY A 1041 22.19 -18.58 39.60
C GLY A 1041 22.94 -18.12 40.84
N ASP A 1042 24.23 -18.45 40.93
CA ASP A 1042 25.08 -17.86 41.96
C ASP A 1042 25.43 -16.40 41.63
N LEU A 1043 26.09 -15.71 42.57
CA LEU A 1043 26.44 -14.31 42.39
C LEU A 1043 27.35 -14.08 41.18
N ALA A 1044 28.35 -14.94 40.96
CA ALA A 1044 29.34 -14.76 39.91
C ALA A 1044 28.73 -14.99 38.52
N GLN A 1045 27.96 -16.08 38.36
CA GLN A 1045 27.19 -16.39 37.16
C GLN A 1045 26.25 -15.23 36.81
N SER A 1046 25.49 -14.76 37.81
CA SER A 1046 24.50 -13.72 37.61
C SER A 1046 25.15 -12.36 37.29
N GLN A 1047 26.28 -12.03 37.91
CA GLN A 1047 27.04 -10.81 37.57
C GLN A 1047 27.55 -10.86 36.12
N SER A 1048 28.01 -12.02 35.64
CA SER A 1048 28.44 -12.19 34.25
C SER A 1048 27.28 -11.99 33.27
N ALA A 1049 26.12 -12.58 33.54
CA ALA A 1049 24.93 -12.41 32.70
C ALA A 1049 24.43 -10.96 32.71
N VAL A 1050 24.32 -10.32 33.88
CA VAL A 1050 23.96 -8.90 34.01
C VAL A 1050 24.89 -8.02 33.18
N LYS A 1051 26.21 -8.26 33.26
CA LYS A 1051 27.19 -7.51 32.49
C LYS A 1051 26.90 -7.63 30.99
N LYS A 1052 26.75 -8.85 30.46
CA LYS A 1052 26.47 -9.08 29.03
C LYS A 1052 25.14 -8.44 28.60
N LEU A 1053 24.08 -8.58 29.40
CA LEU A 1053 22.75 -8.04 29.12
C LEU A 1053 22.76 -6.50 29.09
N ILE A 1054 23.29 -5.85 30.14
CA ILE A 1054 23.30 -4.39 30.25
C ILE A 1054 24.21 -3.74 29.21
N GLU A 1055 25.40 -4.31 28.93
CA GLU A 1055 26.28 -3.83 27.86
C GLU A 1055 25.56 -3.85 26.49
N ASN A 1056 24.66 -4.81 26.31
CA ASN A 1056 23.84 -4.97 25.12
C ASN A 1056 22.45 -4.29 25.19
N GLY A 1057 22.22 -3.44 26.20
CA GLY A 1057 21.08 -2.52 26.25
C GLY A 1057 19.80 -3.13 26.84
N PHE A 1058 19.86 -4.38 27.32
CA PHE A 1058 18.80 -5.01 28.07
C PHE A 1058 18.72 -4.42 29.49
N SER A 1059 17.53 -4.46 30.09
CA SER A 1059 17.36 -4.28 31.53
C SER A 1059 17.12 -5.62 32.21
N VAL A 1060 17.41 -5.70 33.50
CA VAL A 1060 17.38 -6.95 34.25
C VAL A 1060 16.34 -6.87 35.37
N LEU A 1061 15.55 -7.93 35.52
CA LEU A 1061 14.67 -8.14 36.67
C LEU A 1061 15.25 -9.24 37.56
N VAL A 1062 15.29 -9.00 38.87
CA VAL A 1062 15.60 -10.02 39.88
C VAL A 1062 14.62 -9.96 41.05
N GLU A 1063 14.37 -11.09 41.69
CA GLU A 1063 13.59 -11.13 42.93
C GLU A 1063 14.40 -10.61 44.13
N PRO A 1064 13.75 -10.09 45.20
CA PRO A 1064 14.44 -9.61 46.40
C PRO A 1064 15.33 -10.66 47.09
N SER A 1065 15.03 -11.94 46.93
CA SER A 1065 15.81 -13.07 47.45
C SER A 1065 17.09 -13.35 46.65
N HIS A 1066 17.22 -12.82 45.44
CA HIS A 1066 18.31 -13.10 44.53
C HIS A 1066 19.63 -12.43 44.98
N PRO A 1067 20.81 -13.06 44.84
CA PRO A 1067 22.09 -12.48 45.28
C PRO A 1067 22.39 -11.08 44.70
N LEU A 1068 21.90 -10.79 43.49
CA LEU A 1068 22.05 -9.50 42.83
C LEU A 1068 21.19 -8.37 43.41
N ALA A 1069 20.15 -8.67 44.20
CA ALA A 1069 19.25 -7.65 44.74
C ALA A 1069 19.96 -6.60 45.63
N LYS A 1070 21.15 -6.93 46.13
CA LYS A 1070 21.99 -6.05 46.96
C LYS A 1070 22.92 -5.13 46.15
N GLN A 1071 22.95 -5.26 44.82
CA GLN A 1071 23.80 -4.44 43.95
C GLN A 1071 23.03 -3.25 43.40
N THR A 1072 23.58 -2.05 43.53
CA THR A 1072 22.98 -0.83 43.00
C THR A 1072 23.32 -0.64 41.53
N ASN A 1073 22.31 -0.76 40.65
CA ASN A 1073 22.40 -0.43 39.22
C ASN A 1073 21.00 0.01 38.74
N ASP A 1074 20.91 1.11 37.99
CA ASP A 1074 19.66 1.69 37.50
C ASP A 1074 18.93 0.80 36.46
N LYS A 1075 19.65 -0.14 35.85
CA LYS A 1075 19.11 -1.14 34.92
C LYS A 1075 18.70 -2.46 35.59
N ILE A 1076 18.87 -2.59 36.91
CA ILE A 1076 18.42 -3.76 37.67
C ILE A 1076 17.17 -3.38 38.48
N ARG A 1077 16.02 -3.92 38.07
CA ARG A 1077 14.76 -3.83 38.82
C ARG A 1077 14.69 -4.98 39.82
N VAL A 1078 14.51 -4.66 41.10
CA VAL A 1078 14.28 -5.66 42.16
C VAL A 1078 12.79 -5.69 42.49
N SER A 1079 12.09 -6.78 42.11
CA SER A 1079 10.65 -6.91 42.36
C SER A 1079 10.20 -8.37 42.34
N THR A 1080 9.14 -8.69 43.07
CA THR A 1080 8.40 -9.96 42.93
C THR A 1080 7.36 -9.89 41.82
N GLU A 1081 7.01 -8.69 41.33
CA GLU A 1081 6.08 -8.49 40.23
C GLU A 1081 6.81 -8.51 38.89
N LEU A 1082 6.44 -9.46 38.02
CA LEU A 1082 7.00 -9.58 36.67
C LEU A 1082 6.68 -8.34 35.82
N GLY A 1083 5.50 -7.75 35.99
CA GLY A 1083 5.07 -6.57 35.21
C GLY A 1083 5.06 -6.87 33.72
N LYS A 1084 5.85 -6.10 32.94
CA LYS A 1084 5.98 -6.24 31.48
C LYS A 1084 7.09 -7.22 31.05
N CYS A 1085 7.86 -7.76 32.00
CA CYS A 1085 8.92 -8.72 31.69
C CYS A 1085 8.30 -10.03 31.20
N GLN A 1086 8.66 -10.44 29.98
CA GLN A 1086 8.13 -11.64 29.32
C GLN A 1086 9.20 -12.70 29.00
N LYS A 1087 10.47 -12.42 29.32
CA LYS A 1087 11.60 -13.34 29.09
C LYS A 1087 12.41 -13.47 30.35
N GLY A 1088 12.89 -14.68 30.62
CA GLY A 1088 13.81 -14.95 31.70
C GLY A 1088 14.86 -15.97 31.32
N ILE A 1089 15.99 -15.88 31.99
CA ILE A 1089 17.13 -16.77 31.84
C ILE A 1089 17.34 -17.58 33.11
N TYR A 1090 17.80 -18.82 32.96
CA TYR A 1090 18.15 -19.70 34.07
C TYR A 1090 19.47 -20.41 33.81
N PHE A 1091 20.25 -20.67 34.88
CA PHE A 1091 21.49 -21.45 34.82
C PHE A 1091 21.29 -22.91 35.23
N THR A 1092 20.23 -23.20 35.98
CA THR A 1092 19.81 -24.57 36.33
C THR A 1092 18.34 -24.75 35.95
N PRO A 1093 17.94 -25.92 35.39
CA PRO A 1093 16.56 -26.16 34.99
C PRO A 1093 15.57 -25.83 36.12
N LEU A 1094 14.51 -25.10 35.77
CA LEU A 1094 13.52 -24.66 36.73
C LEU A 1094 12.65 -25.83 37.19
N GLU A 1095 12.39 -25.89 38.49
CA GLU A 1095 11.41 -26.84 39.03
C GLU A 1095 10.03 -26.64 38.38
N LYS A 1096 9.30 -27.73 38.20
CA LYS A 1096 7.94 -27.73 37.63
C LYS A 1096 7.01 -26.71 38.30
N LYS A 1097 7.03 -26.64 39.63
CA LYS A 1097 6.26 -25.66 40.41
C LYS A 1097 6.58 -24.21 40.03
N ARG A 1098 7.85 -23.91 39.74
CA ARG A 1098 8.27 -22.57 39.35
C ARG A 1098 7.82 -22.22 37.92
N ARG A 1099 7.91 -23.17 36.98
CA ARG A 1099 7.38 -22.99 35.61
C ARG A 1099 5.87 -22.73 35.63
N GLN A 1100 5.12 -23.51 36.42
CA GLN A 1100 3.68 -23.31 36.62
C GLN A 1100 3.36 -21.94 37.23
N TRP A 1101 4.10 -21.55 38.27
CA TRP A 1101 3.93 -20.24 38.89
C TRP A 1101 4.12 -19.09 37.87
N LEU A 1102 5.16 -19.15 37.04
CA LEU A 1102 5.38 -18.15 35.97
C LEU A 1102 4.23 -18.13 34.95
N ALA A 1103 3.68 -19.29 34.58
CA ALA A 1103 2.55 -19.38 33.66
C ALA A 1103 1.23 -18.83 34.23
N GLU A 1104 1.05 -18.92 35.56
CA GLU A 1104 -0.15 -18.44 36.26
C GLU A 1104 -0.10 -16.95 36.64
N HIS A 1105 1.10 -16.44 36.95
CA HIS A 1105 1.25 -15.09 37.54
C HIS A 1105 1.79 -14.05 36.56
N SER A 1106 2.23 -14.44 35.37
CA SER A 1106 2.66 -13.50 34.33
C SER A 1106 1.46 -12.90 33.58
N GLN A 1107 1.50 -11.59 33.31
CA GLN A 1107 0.46 -10.92 32.53
C GLN A 1107 0.44 -11.45 31.08
N SER A 1108 1.62 -11.60 30.47
CA SER A 1108 1.85 -12.20 29.15
C SER A 1108 2.49 -13.58 29.28
N ILE A 1109 2.53 -14.35 28.18
CA ILE A 1109 3.17 -15.67 28.20
C ILE A 1109 4.68 -15.50 28.42
N PHE A 1110 5.16 -16.00 29.57
CA PHE A 1110 6.54 -15.85 30.00
C PHE A 1110 7.43 -16.94 29.41
N LYS A 1111 8.55 -16.55 28.79
CA LYS A 1111 9.49 -17.48 28.14
C LYS A 1111 10.75 -17.64 28.97
N CYS A 1112 11.18 -18.89 29.16
CA CYS A 1112 12.40 -19.22 29.87
C CYS A 1112 13.46 -19.77 28.90
N TYR A 1113 14.71 -19.32 29.05
CA TYR A 1113 15.82 -19.71 28.21
C TYR A 1113 16.99 -20.22 29.06
N ASN A 1114 17.58 -21.34 28.64
CA ASN A 1114 18.78 -21.87 29.27
C ASN A 1114 19.98 -20.96 28.98
N TRP A 1115 20.62 -20.47 30.03
CA TRP A 1115 21.77 -19.56 29.97
C TRP A 1115 23.08 -20.20 30.41
N GLN A 1116 23.06 -21.50 30.74
CA GLN A 1116 24.27 -22.21 31.10
C GLN A 1116 25.20 -22.43 29.90
N ASN A 1117 24.62 -22.69 28.72
CA ASN A 1117 25.38 -23.18 27.56
C ASN A 1117 25.81 -22.06 26.61
N SER A 1118 24.88 -21.44 25.88
CA SER A 1118 25.19 -20.51 24.78
C SER A 1118 25.32 -19.05 25.22
N GLN A 1119 24.54 -18.63 26.23
CA GLN A 1119 24.40 -17.23 26.65
C GLN A 1119 24.07 -16.30 25.48
N ASP A 1120 23.30 -16.79 24.50
CA ASP A 1120 23.04 -16.11 23.23
C ASP A 1120 21.89 -15.09 23.35
N LEU A 1121 22.18 -13.83 23.03
CA LEU A 1121 21.22 -12.73 23.11
C LEU A 1121 20.15 -12.75 22.01
N THR A 1122 20.38 -13.47 20.90
CA THR A 1122 19.42 -13.54 19.77
C THR A 1122 18.05 -14.08 20.19
N LEU A 1123 18.02 -14.98 21.18
CA LEU A 1123 16.80 -15.54 21.77
C LEU A 1123 15.98 -14.49 22.55
N LEU A 1124 16.63 -13.41 22.99
CA LEU A 1124 16.10 -12.41 23.90
C LEU A 1124 15.66 -11.12 23.21
N TYR A 1125 16.05 -10.85 21.96
CA TYR A 1125 15.56 -9.68 21.23
C TYR A 1125 14.08 -9.78 20.89
N ASP A 1126 13.38 -8.65 20.91
CA ASP A 1126 12.08 -8.48 20.27
C ASP A 1126 12.29 -7.98 18.84
N GLU A 1127 11.79 -8.72 17.86
CA GLU A 1127 11.85 -8.30 16.46
C GLU A 1127 10.86 -7.14 16.23
N PHE A 1128 11.29 -6.10 15.51
CA PHE A 1128 10.48 -4.92 15.21
C PHE A 1128 10.49 -4.65 13.71
N SER A 1129 9.34 -4.82 13.05
CA SER A 1129 9.18 -4.57 11.63
C SER A 1129 8.64 -3.15 11.41
N ARG A 1130 9.27 -2.41 10.50
CA ARG A 1130 8.86 -1.05 10.12
C ARG A 1130 8.64 -1.00 8.62
N SER A 1131 7.48 -0.47 8.20
CA SER A 1131 7.10 -0.33 6.80
C SER A 1131 6.64 1.09 6.49
N GLU A 1132 7.35 1.74 5.57
CA GLU A 1132 7.11 3.14 5.21
C GLU A 1132 6.69 3.26 3.75
N ASN A 1133 5.56 3.94 3.52
CA ASN A 1133 5.13 4.34 2.18
C ASN A 1133 5.91 5.57 1.73
N THR A 1134 6.96 5.36 0.94
CA THR A 1134 7.82 6.45 0.44
C THR A 1134 7.17 7.26 -0.68
N THR A 1135 6.01 6.82 -1.19
CA THR A 1135 5.23 7.54 -2.23
C THR A 1135 4.07 8.34 -1.67
N ALA A 1136 3.92 8.43 -0.34
CA ALA A 1136 2.81 9.13 0.31
C ALA A 1136 2.71 10.63 -0.06
N ALA A 1137 3.81 11.24 -0.50
CA ALA A 1137 3.82 12.61 -1.00
C ALA A 1137 3.13 12.78 -2.38
N GLY A 1138 2.79 11.69 -3.07
CA GLY A 1138 2.16 11.74 -4.41
C GLY A 1138 3.08 11.34 -5.57
N GLY A 1139 4.24 10.75 -5.29
CA GLY A 1139 5.03 10.01 -6.25
C GLY A 1139 6.38 9.52 -5.71
N ASN A 1140 7.21 8.92 -6.58
CA ASN A 1140 8.39 8.15 -6.18
C ASN A 1140 9.72 8.78 -6.63
N ALA A 1141 10.46 9.36 -5.69
CA ALA A 1141 11.75 9.98 -5.92
C ALA A 1141 12.85 9.01 -6.43
N SER A 1142 12.89 7.77 -5.92
CA SER A 1142 13.93 6.82 -6.34
C SER A 1142 13.73 6.42 -7.80
N LEU A 1143 12.48 6.20 -8.22
CA LEU A 1143 12.11 5.92 -9.60
C LEU A 1143 12.45 7.08 -10.56
N MET A 1144 12.36 8.33 -10.10
CA MET A 1144 12.75 9.51 -10.89
C MET A 1144 14.26 9.64 -11.12
N ALA A 1145 15.07 9.01 -10.26
CA ALA A 1145 16.52 9.00 -10.33
C ALA A 1145 17.11 7.80 -11.09
N ILE A 1146 16.31 6.77 -11.39
CA ILE A 1146 16.76 5.61 -12.16
C ILE A 1146 17.20 6.09 -13.55
N GLN A 1147 18.52 6.15 -13.75
CA GLN A 1147 19.11 6.42 -15.06
C GLN A 1147 18.71 5.31 -16.03
N GLU A 1148 18.32 5.70 -17.26
CA GLU A 1148 18.02 4.79 -18.38
C GLU A 1148 19.29 4.09 -18.90
N GLN A 1149 20.13 3.49 -18.04
CA GLN A 1149 21.28 2.69 -18.48
C GLN A 1149 20.84 1.31 -19.00
#